data_AF-A0AB39HJU3-F1
#
_entry.id   AF-A0AB39HJU3-F1
#
_cell.length_a   1.000
_cell.length_b   1.000
_cell.length_c   1.000
_cell.angle_alpha   90.00
_cell.angle_beta   90.00
_cell.angle_gamma   90.00
#
_symmetry.space_group_name_H-M   'P 1'
#
loop_
_entity.id
_entity.type
_entity.pdbx_description
1 polymer ?
#
loop_
_entity_poly.entity_id
_entity_poly.type
_entity_poly.pdbx_seq_one_letter_code
_entity_poly.pdbx_strand_id
1 'polypeptide(L)'
;MENKLDLIALLEHVDPSYLDYQEWLNVGMALKYEGYTAADWEDWSRRDGQRYRPGECFKKWTSFEGSGITGATITQMAKDNGWEPRVYKDDRELSWDDEITGNDEYVVIDKNWIEGMEIQEPKIWNPVQEITRYLETLFEASENVGYVTSTWQTEDGKYLPTKGNYDRQAGELIQQLNQSNDDIGAVLGDYNPEAGAWIRFNPLDGQGVKNENVTDYRYALVESDSMDLEKQNAILRELELPIAVLVYSGKKSIHAIVKVDAANYEEYRKRVDYLYDVCKKNGLDIDSQNRNPSRLSRLPGVERNGKKQFIIDTHIGKANYEEWQDWIEDLNDDLPDPESLTDYWDNMPDLAPPLIEGLLRQGHKMLMAGPSKAGKSFALIELTIALAEGSKWLGWQCAQGKVLYVNLELDRPSALHRFKDVYNGLGLAPSNINNIDIWNLRGKSVPMDKLAPKLIRRAQKKNYIAVIIDPIYKVLTGDENSADQMAHFTNQFDKIATELGSSVIYCHHHSKGTQGGKKSMDRASGSGVFARDPDALIDLVELELTDALIKQEENKVVCGIYASYIEKHNFNYFDENVGDDDLLSPAQITDHAKRAIPHLMEQIDEEVNQALKRLKSRSAWRVEGTLREYPKFDAVNMWFSYPIHKVDDVGVLKDIEPEGDAPPWKQRSKNKKTSKERKEEQNEALETAYEACSIEEVITLESIAEFMGVTDRTVRNRIKNHGGFEIENGEVLRKESKQ
;
A
#
# COMPACT_ATOMS: atom_id res chain seq x y z
N MET A 1 16.27 -31.91 0.06
CA MET A 1 17.39 -32.04 1.00
C MET A 1 17.00 -31.23 2.22
N GLU A 2 16.92 -31.88 3.39
CA GLU A 2 16.51 -31.24 4.64
C GLU A 2 17.43 -30.05 4.95
N ASN A 3 16.86 -28.86 5.16
CA ASN A 3 17.58 -27.69 5.68
C ASN A 3 17.98 -27.98 7.13
N LYS A 4 19.17 -28.56 7.36
CA LYS A 4 19.75 -28.66 8.70
C LYS A 4 20.33 -27.31 9.11
N LEU A 5 19.90 -26.79 10.25
CA LEU A 5 20.48 -25.61 10.91
C LEU A 5 21.97 -25.83 11.17
N ASP A 6 22.80 -24.81 10.93
CA ASP A 6 24.22 -24.90 11.26
C ASP A 6 24.43 -24.80 12.78
N LEU A 7 24.74 -25.93 13.40
CA LEU A 7 24.91 -26.03 14.84
C LEU A 7 26.12 -25.26 15.37
N ILE A 8 27.14 -24.99 14.54
CA ILE A 8 28.32 -24.24 14.98
C ILE A 8 27.94 -22.78 15.26
N ALA A 9 27.09 -22.19 14.42
CA ALA A 9 26.54 -20.86 14.65
C ALA A 9 25.69 -20.80 15.93
N LEU A 10 24.92 -21.85 16.22
CA LEU A 10 24.12 -21.93 17.47
C LEU A 10 25.00 -22.02 18.71
N LEU A 11 26.16 -22.70 18.63
CA LEU A 11 27.12 -22.79 19.72
C LEU A 11 27.83 -21.46 20.04
N GLU A 12 27.67 -20.41 19.23
CA GLU A 12 28.08 -19.05 19.62
C GLU A 12 27.20 -18.49 20.74
N HIS A 13 25.94 -18.92 20.81
CA HIS A 13 24.97 -18.51 21.82
C HIS A 13 24.96 -19.40 23.07
N VAL A 14 25.71 -20.50 23.06
CA VAL A 14 25.85 -21.40 24.22
C VAL A 14 27.27 -21.31 24.75
N ASP A 15 27.46 -20.69 25.92
CA ASP A 15 28.77 -20.57 26.55
C ASP A 15 29.07 -21.82 27.42
N PRO A 16 30.15 -22.57 27.12
CA PRO A 16 30.48 -23.82 27.82
C PRO A 16 30.77 -23.62 29.32
N SER A 17 31.12 -22.41 29.77
CA SER A 17 31.44 -22.13 31.17
C SER A 17 30.23 -22.19 32.10
N TYR A 18 29.02 -22.00 31.57
CA TYR A 18 27.76 -22.10 32.33
C TYR A 18 27.16 -23.50 32.35
N LEU A 19 27.67 -24.42 31.54
CA LEU A 19 27.15 -25.78 31.46
C LEU A 19 27.73 -26.68 32.54
N ASP A 20 26.92 -27.63 33.00
CA ASP A 20 27.39 -28.75 33.81
C ASP A 20 28.08 -29.83 32.94
N TYR A 21 28.71 -30.82 33.58
CA TYR A 21 29.46 -31.85 32.87
C TYR A 21 28.57 -32.74 31.98
N GLN A 22 27.31 -32.95 32.36
CA GLN A 22 26.37 -33.77 31.58
C GLN A 22 25.85 -32.99 30.37
N GLU A 23 25.52 -31.72 30.53
CA GLU A 23 25.12 -30.81 29.44
C GLU A 23 26.25 -30.63 28.43
N TRP A 24 27.48 -30.48 28.91
CA TRP A 24 28.67 -30.42 28.06
C TRP A 24 28.85 -31.71 27.24
N LEU A 25 28.62 -32.89 27.84
CA LEU A 25 28.63 -34.16 27.11
C LEU A 25 27.46 -34.26 26.11
N ASN A 26 26.28 -33.75 26.45
CA ASN A 26 25.11 -33.74 25.56
C ASN A 26 25.37 -32.91 24.29
N VAL A 27 26.07 -31.78 24.40
CA VAL A 27 26.53 -30.99 23.23
C VAL A 27 27.45 -31.83 22.34
N GLY A 28 28.41 -32.55 22.94
CA GLY A 28 29.29 -33.46 22.20
C GLY A 28 28.55 -34.60 21.51
N MET A 29 27.54 -35.19 22.18
CA MET A 29 26.71 -36.24 21.59
C MET A 29 25.83 -35.72 20.45
N ALA A 30 25.23 -34.54 20.61
CA ALA A 30 24.41 -33.89 19.58
C ALA A 30 25.22 -33.55 18.32
N LEU A 31 26.41 -32.95 18.47
CA LEU A 31 27.31 -32.68 17.35
C LEU A 31 27.70 -33.95 16.60
N LYS A 32 28.01 -35.04 17.32
CA LYS A 32 28.35 -36.32 16.71
C LYS A 32 27.18 -36.94 15.96
N TYR A 33 25.97 -36.85 16.51
CA TYR A 33 24.75 -37.34 15.88
C TYR A 33 24.44 -36.61 14.57
N GLU A 34 24.67 -35.30 14.54
CA GLU A 34 24.38 -34.46 13.37
C GLU A 34 25.47 -34.48 12.30
N GLY A 35 26.62 -35.12 12.58
CA GLY A 35 27.70 -35.35 11.62
C GLY A 35 28.89 -34.38 11.71
N TYR A 36 28.98 -33.58 12.77
CA TYR A 36 30.12 -32.69 13.04
C TYR A 36 31.34 -33.47 13.58
N THR A 37 32.47 -32.78 13.74
CA THR A 37 33.74 -33.40 14.16
C THR A 37 34.05 -33.16 15.64
N ALA A 38 34.90 -34.02 16.21
CA ALA A 38 35.43 -33.82 17.57
C ALA A 38 36.24 -32.52 17.70
N ALA A 39 36.79 -32.01 16.58
CA ALA A 39 37.53 -30.75 16.57
C ALA A 39 36.59 -29.56 16.81
N ASP A 40 35.39 -29.56 16.23
CA ASP A 40 34.39 -28.51 16.44
C ASP A 40 33.97 -28.42 17.92
N TRP A 41 33.77 -29.57 18.56
CA TRP A 41 33.46 -29.64 20.00
C TRP A 41 34.64 -29.21 20.88
N GLU A 42 35.88 -29.52 20.48
CA GLU A 42 37.11 -29.09 21.18
C GLU A 42 37.34 -27.59 21.05
N ASP A 43 37.11 -27.00 19.87
CA ASP A 43 37.23 -25.56 19.61
C ASP A 43 36.19 -24.75 20.40
N TRP A 44 34.95 -25.23 20.47
CA TRP A 44 33.93 -24.63 21.35
C TRP A 44 34.28 -24.79 22.84
N SER A 45 34.69 -25.99 23.27
CA SER A 45 35.03 -26.26 24.69
C SER A 45 36.22 -25.44 25.19
N ARG A 46 37.14 -25.01 24.31
CA ARG A 46 38.28 -24.15 24.66
C ARG A 46 37.90 -22.79 25.24
N ARG A 47 36.67 -22.32 25.03
CA ARG A 47 36.20 -21.05 25.59
C ARG A 47 36.08 -21.09 27.11
N ASP A 48 35.89 -22.28 27.70
CA ASP A 48 35.98 -22.49 29.15
C ASP A 48 37.43 -22.76 29.59
N GLY A 49 38.22 -21.68 29.66
CA GLY A 49 39.65 -21.78 29.98
C GLY A 49 39.97 -22.30 31.39
N GLN A 50 39.00 -22.39 32.31
CA GLN A 50 39.21 -22.87 33.67
C GLN A 50 39.05 -24.39 33.79
N ARG A 51 38.07 -24.97 33.09
CA ARG A 51 37.77 -26.41 33.17
C ARG A 51 38.29 -27.22 31.98
N TYR A 52 38.59 -26.56 30.86
CA TYR A 52 39.07 -27.22 29.64
C TYR A 52 40.41 -27.95 29.85
N ARG A 53 40.51 -29.17 29.32
CA ARG A 53 41.74 -29.95 29.26
C ARG A 53 42.01 -30.41 27.82
N PRO A 54 43.19 -30.10 27.24
CA PRO A 54 43.50 -30.47 25.87
C PRO A 54 43.38 -31.97 25.60
N GLY A 55 42.62 -32.33 24.56
CA GLY A 55 42.44 -33.71 24.10
C GLY A 55 41.44 -34.54 24.92
N GLU A 56 40.70 -33.92 25.85
CA GLU A 56 39.62 -34.59 26.58
C GLU A 56 38.39 -34.83 25.69
N CYS A 57 38.03 -33.88 24.81
CA CYS A 57 36.89 -34.05 23.90
C CYS A 57 37.13 -35.23 22.94
N PHE A 58 38.32 -35.35 22.36
CA PHE A 58 38.67 -36.48 21.47
C PHE A 58 38.57 -37.85 22.15
N LYS A 59 38.99 -37.96 23.42
CA LYS A 59 38.89 -39.22 24.19
C LYS A 59 37.44 -39.59 24.48
N LYS A 60 36.60 -38.60 24.78
CA LYS A 60 35.16 -38.81 25.06
C LYS A 60 34.36 -39.04 23.78
N TRP A 61 34.76 -38.43 22.67
CA TRP A 61 34.11 -38.58 21.38
C TRP A 61 34.00 -40.02 20.91
N THR A 62 35.06 -40.82 21.14
CA THR A 62 35.06 -42.25 20.80
C THR A 62 34.16 -43.09 21.68
N SER A 63 33.77 -42.59 22.87
CA SER A 63 32.89 -43.29 23.82
C SER A 63 31.39 -43.05 23.59
N PHE A 64 31.02 -42.12 22.71
CA PHE A 64 29.61 -41.86 22.39
C PHE A 64 29.03 -42.93 21.46
N GLU A 65 28.07 -43.69 21.96
CA GLU A 65 27.31 -44.69 21.21
C GLU A 65 25.82 -44.32 21.19
N GLY A 66 25.29 -44.00 20.01
CA GLY A 66 23.85 -44.03 19.67
C GLY A 66 22.82 -43.43 20.64
N SER A 67 23.21 -42.51 21.53
CA SER A 67 22.31 -41.84 22.47
C SER A 67 21.39 -40.89 21.69
N GLY A 68 20.08 -40.99 21.86
CA GLY A 68 19.05 -40.22 21.13
C GLY A 68 19.02 -38.70 21.37
N ILE A 69 20.18 -38.10 21.65
CA ILE A 69 20.41 -36.66 21.77
C ILE A 69 20.80 -36.14 20.38
N THR A 70 19.98 -35.26 19.81
CA THR A 70 20.13 -34.74 18.44
C THR A 70 20.47 -33.25 18.46
N GLY A 71 20.66 -32.64 17.28
CA GLY A 71 20.93 -31.20 17.16
C GLY A 71 19.86 -30.30 17.78
N ALA A 72 18.64 -30.82 17.98
CA ALA A 72 17.57 -30.11 18.67
C ALA A 72 17.95 -29.67 20.10
N THR A 73 18.81 -30.42 20.79
CA THR A 73 19.30 -30.06 22.12
C THR A 73 20.15 -28.79 22.09
N ILE A 74 21.03 -28.65 21.09
CA ILE A 74 21.86 -27.43 20.90
C ILE A 74 20.98 -26.25 20.50
N THR A 75 19.98 -26.47 19.64
CA THR A 75 19.01 -25.44 19.26
C THR A 75 18.19 -24.95 20.45
N GLN A 76 17.74 -25.85 21.34
CA GLN A 76 17.02 -25.47 22.55
C GLN A 76 17.93 -24.68 23.49
N MET A 77 19.15 -25.15 23.74
CA MET A 77 20.13 -24.44 24.57
C MET A 77 20.46 -23.05 24.02
N ALA A 78 20.52 -22.88 22.70
CA ALA A 78 20.71 -21.57 22.07
C ALA A 78 19.49 -20.66 22.28
N LYS A 79 18.27 -21.18 22.12
CA LYS A 79 17.02 -20.43 22.38
C LYS A 79 16.91 -19.96 23.82
N ASP A 80 17.21 -20.84 24.78
CA ASP A 80 17.19 -20.53 26.21
C ASP A 80 18.22 -19.44 26.56
N ASN A 81 19.26 -19.26 25.74
CA ASN A 81 20.26 -18.19 25.84
C ASN A 81 20.01 -17.00 24.89
N GLY A 82 18.77 -16.82 24.42
CA GLY A 82 18.35 -15.63 23.66
C GLY A 82 18.56 -15.69 22.15
N TRP A 83 18.79 -16.88 21.57
CA TRP A 83 18.80 -17.03 20.11
C TRP A 83 17.38 -17.16 19.54
N GLU A 84 17.01 -16.29 18.60
CA GLU A 84 15.76 -16.37 17.85
C GLU A 84 15.98 -16.95 16.45
N PRO A 85 15.15 -17.92 16.00
CA PRO A 85 15.29 -18.49 14.67
C PRO A 85 14.95 -17.45 13.59
N ARG A 86 15.96 -17.05 12.80
CA ARG A 86 15.74 -16.31 11.55
C ARG A 86 15.00 -17.21 10.57
N VAL A 87 13.75 -16.88 10.26
CA VAL A 87 12.97 -17.54 9.20
C VAL A 87 13.60 -17.18 7.86
N TYR A 88 14.48 -18.04 7.35
CA TYR A 88 14.98 -17.95 5.98
C TYR A 88 13.85 -18.32 5.01
N LYS A 89 13.26 -17.32 4.35
CA LYS A 89 12.46 -17.51 3.12
C LYS A 89 13.40 -18.00 2.03
N ASP A 90 13.30 -19.29 1.69
CA ASP A 90 14.11 -19.92 0.64
C ASP A 90 13.89 -19.24 -0.73
N ASP A 91 14.99 -19.09 -1.46
CA ASP A 91 15.06 -18.54 -2.81
C ASP A 91 14.44 -19.52 -3.82
N ARG A 92 13.14 -19.38 -4.08
CA ARG A 92 12.48 -19.93 -5.27
C ARG A 92 11.79 -18.80 -6.02
N GLU A 93 12.01 -18.73 -7.33
CA GLU A 93 11.18 -17.92 -8.22
C GLU A 93 9.74 -18.45 -8.15
N LEU A 94 8.83 -17.62 -7.63
CA LEU A 94 7.41 -17.94 -7.51
C LEU A 94 6.75 -17.95 -8.88
N SER A 95 5.97 -18.99 -9.15
CA SER A 95 5.09 -19.10 -10.32
C SER A 95 3.90 -18.16 -10.18
N TRP A 96 3.23 -17.85 -11.30
CA TRP A 96 2.07 -16.95 -11.36
C TRP A 96 0.86 -17.42 -10.52
N ASP A 97 0.87 -18.66 -10.06
CA ASP A 97 -0.21 -19.29 -9.27
C ASP A 97 0.18 -19.52 -7.79
N ASP A 98 1.33 -19.03 -7.32
CA ASP A 98 1.75 -19.26 -5.93
C ASP A 98 0.98 -18.35 -4.97
N GLU A 99 0.29 -18.98 -4.02
CA GLU A 99 -0.47 -18.34 -2.95
C GLU A 99 0.48 -17.61 -1.99
N ILE A 100 0.28 -16.30 -1.82
CA ILE A 100 1.15 -15.44 -1.01
C ILE A 100 0.68 -15.54 0.44
N THR A 101 1.41 -16.27 1.28
CA THR A 101 1.29 -16.15 2.74
C THR A 101 1.96 -14.85 3.20
N GLY A 102 1.19 -13.77 3.23
CA GLY A 102 1.52 -12.55 3.96
C GLY A 102 0.91 -12.63 5.36
N ASN A 103 1.73 -12.35 6.38
CA ASN A 103 1.48 -12.15 7.81
C ASN A 103 0.52 -13.12 8.52
N ASP A 104 0.87 -13.49 9.75
CA ASP A 104 0.14 -14.46 10.59
C ASP A 104 -1.20 -13.88 11.14
N GLU A 105 -2.04 -13.30 10.27
CA GLU A 105 -3.23 -12.50 10.60
C GLU A 105 -4.37 -13.27 11.33
N TYR A 106 -4.21 -14.57 11.65
CA TYR A 106 -5.25 -15.34 12.35
C TYR A 106 -4.73 -16.35 13.39
N VAL A 107 -3.53 -16.15 13.98
CA VAL A 107 -2.98 -17.10 14.97
C VAL A 107 -3.38 -16.69 16.39
N VAL A 108 -4.37 -17.39 16.95
CA VAL A 108 -4.87 -17.24 18.33
C VAL A 108 -4.14 -18.17 19.31
N ILE A 109 -3.63 -19.31 18.84
CA ILE A 109 -3.07 -20.37 19.70
C ILE A 109 -1.56 -20.49 19.52
N ASP A 110 -0.80 -20.34 20.61
CA ASP A 110 0.63 -20.70 20.64
C ASP A 110 0.79 -22.22 20.63
N LYS A 111 1.18 -22.73 19.45
CA LYS A 111 1.37 -24.17 19.19
C LYS A 111 2.38 -24.84 20.13
N ASN A 112 3.25 -24.08 20.80
CA ASN A 112 4.25 -24.64 21.70
C ASN A 112 3.73 -24.91 23.12
N TRP A 113 2.58 -24.33 23.51
CA TRP A 113 2.07 -24.34 24.89
C TRP A 113 0.65 -24.89 25.06
N ILE A 114 0.15 -25.70 24.10
CA ILE A 114 -1.19 -26.31 24.20
C ILE A 114 -1.18 -27.47 25.21
N GLU A 115 -1.89 -27.30 26.33
CA GLU A 115 -2.20 -28.39 27.26
C GLU A 115 -3.35 -29.25 26.69
N GLY A 116 -3.12 -30.57 26.56
CA GLY A 116 -4.13 -31.49 26.03
C GLY A 116 -5.36 -31.59 26.95
N MET A 117 -6.56 -31.68 26.37
CA MET A 117 -7.80 -31.86 27.12
C MET A 117 -8.39 -33.26 26.91
N GLU A 118 -8.36 -34.10 27.94
CA GLU A 118 -8.91 -35.46 27.93
C GLU A 118 -10.41 -35.51 27.53
N ILE A 119 -10.75 -36.48 26.69
CA ILE A 119 -12.14 -36.79 26.33
C ILE A 119 -12.68 -37.83 27.32
N GLN A 120 -13.85 -37.55 27.91
CA GLN A 120 -14.49 -38.48 28.84
C GLN A 120 -15.57 -39.31 28.16
N GLU A 121 -15.47 -40.63 28.28
CA GLU A 121 -16.52 -41.56 27.84
C GLU A 121 -17.78 -41.39 28.73
N PRO A 122 -19.00 -41.45 28.16
CA PRO A 122 -20.23 -41.33 28.92
C PRO A 122 -20.34 -42.40 30.02
N LYS A 123 -20.58 -41.96 31.26
CA LYS A 123 -20.73 -42.84 32.43
C LYS A 123 -21.90 -43.82 32.31
N ILE A 124 -22.96 -43.41 31.62
CA ILE A 124 -24.13 -44.23 31.30
C ILE A 124 -24.23 -44.29 29.79
N TRP A 125 -24.09 -45.49 29.24
CA TRP A 125 -24.21 -45.70 27.80
C TRP A 125 -25.66 -45.92 27.41
N ASN A 126 -26.24 -44.95 26.70
CA ASN A 126 -27.59 -45.03 26.16
C ASN A 126 -27.57 -44.65 24.66
N PRO A 127 -27.46 -45.65 23.76
CA PRO A 127 -27.47 -45.45 22.30
C PRO A 127 -28.61 -44.59 21.78
N VAL A 128 -29.83 -44.84 22.26
CA VAL A 128 -31.04 -44.14 21.83
C VAL A 128 -30.94 -42.67 22.22
N GLN A 129 -30.51 -42.38 23.45
CA GLN A 129 -30.38 -41.01 23.94
C GLN A 129 -29.28 -40.23 23.19
N GLU A 130 -28.14 -40.87 22.86
CA GLU A 130 -27.07 -40.26 22.08
C GLU A 130 -27.56 -39.85 20.68
N ILE A 131 -28.27 -40.75 19.99
CA ILE A 131 -28.82 -40.49 18.65
C ILE A 131 -29.91 -39.41 18.73
N THR A 132 -30.85 -39.53 19.66
CA THR A 132 -31.93 -38.55 19.85
C THR A 132 -31.37 -37.16 20.12
N ARG A 133 -30.38 -37.03 21.03
CA ARG A 133 -29.72 -35.75 21.31
C ARG A 133 -29.03 -35.19 20.07
N TYR A 134 -28.36 -36.02 19.28
CA TYR A 134 -27.73 -35.59 18.02
C TYR A 134 -28.76 -35.03 17.05
N LEU A 135 -29.89 -35.74 16.87
CA LEU A 135 -30.96 -35.32 15.97
C LEU A 135 -31.62 -34.02 16.43
N GLU A 136 -31.97 -33.91 17.72
CA GLU A 136 -32.58 -32.71 18.31
C GLU A 136 -31.67 -31.49 18.26
N THR A 137 -30.34 -31.68 18.26
CA THR A 137 -29.39 -30.57 18.22
C THR A 137 -29.19 -30.02 16.80
N LEU A 138 -29.24 -30.88 15.78
CA LEU A 138 -28.89 -30.48 14.41
C LEU A 138 -30.10 -30.32 13.48
N PHE A 139 -31.24 -30.92 13.78
CA PHE A 139 -32.39 -30.99 12.87
C PHE A 139 -33.68 -30.49 13.50
N GLU A 140 -34.52 -29.87 12.67
CA GLU A 140 -35.92 -29.65 12.98
C GLU A 140 -36.75 -30.92 12.70
N ALA A 141 -37.87 -31.07 13.39
CA ALA A 141 -38.66 -32.30 13.36
C ALA A 141 -39.14 -32.70 11.94
N SER A 142 -39.39 -31.72 11.06
CA SER A 142 -39.89 -31.92 9.69
C SER A 142 -38.79 -32.17 8.65
N GLU A 143 -37.52 -32.09 9.02
CA GLU A 143 -36.40 -32.19 8.08
C GLU A 143 -35.97 -33.63 7.84
N ASN A 144 -35.61 -33.95 6.59
CA ASN A 144 -35.13 -35.30 6.27
C ASN A 144 -33.66 -35.47 6.64
N VAL A 145 -33.37 -36.60 7.27
CA VAL A 145 -32.03 -36.93 7.79
C VAL A 145 -31.37 -37.97 6.90
N GLY A 146 -30.15 -37.68 6.44
CA GLY A 146 -29.34 -38.64 5.70
C GLY A 146 -28.46 -39.49 6.62
N TYR A 147 -28.67 -40.80 6.70
CA TYR A 147 -27.84 -41.70 7.53
C TYR A 147 -27.46 -42.99 6.78
N VAL A 148 -26.33 -43.59 7.19
CA VAL A 148 -25.74 -44.78 6.54
C VAL A 148 -25.35 -45.81 7.59
N THR A 149 -26.02 -46.96 7.55
CA THR A 149 -25.73 -48.13 8.39
C THR A 149 -25.11 -49.28 7.59
N SER A 150 -25.34 -49.31 6.26
CA SER A 150 -24.79 -50.33 5.36
C SER A 150 -23.44 -49.94 4.75
N THR A 151 -22.51 -50.89 4.73
CA THR A 151 -21.14 -50.72 4.23
C THR A 151 -20.77 -51.76 3.17
N TRP A 152 -19.79 -51.44 2.34
CA TRP A 152 -19.12 -52.39 1.45
C TRP A 152 -17.63 -52.44 1.75
N GLN A 153 -16.99 -53.58 1.50
CA GLN A 153 -15.57 -53.78 1.76
C GLN A 153 -14.76 -53.60 0.48
N THR A 154 -13.70 -52.80 0.56
CA THR A 154 -12.70 -52.63 -0.51
C THR A 154 -11.77 -53.85 -0.57
N GLU A 155 -11.06 -54.01 -1.69
CA GLU A 155 -10.05 -55.09 -1.86
C GLU A 155 -8.97 -55.06 -0.77
N ASP A 156 -8.67 -53.87 -0.23
CA ASP A 156 -7.72 -53.65 0.88
C ASP A 156 -8.31 -53.94 2.27
N GLY A 157 -9.52 -54.48 2.34
CA GLY A 157 -10.20 -54.83 3.59
C GLY A 157 -10.84 -53.67 4.35
N LYS A 158 -10.81 -52.43 3.84
CA LYS A 158 -11.46 -51.26 4.48
C LYS A 158 -12.95 -51.21 4.17
N TYR A 159 -13.77 -50.93 5.18
CA TYR A 159 -15.20 -50.68 5.03
C TYR A 159 -15.49 -49.23 4.64
N LEU A 160 -16.26 -49.04 3.57
CA LEU A 160 -16.74 -47.75 3.09
C LEU A 160 -18.28 -47.67 3.14
N PRO A 161 -18.85 -46.49 3.42
CA PRO A 161 -20.29 -46.30 3.44
C PRO A 161 -20.91 -46.45 2.05
N THR A 162 -22.16 -46.92 2.01
CA THR A 162 -23.02 -46.87 0.81
C THR A 162 -23.71 -45.50 0.67
N LYS A 163 -24.65 -45.34 -0.27
CA LYS A 163 -25.41 -44.10 -0.48
C LYS A 163 -26.15 -43.65 0.78
N GLY A 164 -26.63 -44.61 1.57
CA GLY A 164 -27.45 -44.40 2.76
C GLY A 164 -28.91 -44.12 2.46
N ASN A 165 -29.66 -43.94 3.55
CA ASN A 165 -31.06 -43.52 3.57
C ASN A 165 -31.14 -42.00 3.71
N TYR A 166 -32.24 -41.41 3.25
CA TYR A 166 -32.42 -39.95 3.20
C TYR A 166 -33.90 -39.53 3.14
N ASP A 167 -34.81 -40.47 3.35
CA ASP A 167 -36.24 -40.37 3.10
C ASP A 167 -37.08 -40.12 4.37
N ARG A 168 -36.49 -40.27 5.56
CA ARG A 168 -37.19 -40.14 6.85
C ARG A 168 -36.90 -38.83 7.55
N GLN A 169 -37.91 -38.29 8.22
CA GLN A 169 -37.83 -37.04 8.96
C GLN A 169 -37.24 -37.24 10.37
N ALA A 170 -36.55 -36.23 10.90
CA ALA A 170 -35.92 -36.29 12.22
C ALA A 170 -36.92 -36.61 13.33
N GLY A 171 -38.11 -35.99 13.31
CA GLY A 171 -39.16 -36.22 14.31
C GLY A 171 -39.72 -37.64 14.28
N GLU A 172 -39.84 -38.24 13.09
CA GLU A 172 -40.25 -39.64 12.93
C GLU A 172 -39.19 -40.58 13.51
N LEU A 173 -37.91 -40.34 13.21
CA LEU A 173 -36.79 -41.13 13.73
C LEU A 173 -36.72 -41.07 15.25
N ILE A 174 -36.84 -39.87 15.85
CA ILE A 174 -36.84 -39.68 17.30
C ILE A 174 -38.01 -40.43 17.95
N GLN A 175 -39.21 -40.35 17.37
CA GLN A 175 -40.38 -41.05 17.90
C GLN A 175 -40.18 -42.57 17.86
N GLN A 176 -39.68 -43.10 16.74
CA GLN A 176 -39.44 -44.53 16.59
C GLN A 176 -38.34 -45.02 17.55
N LEU A 177 -37.25 -44.27 17.70
CA LEU A 177 -36.15 -44.57 18.62
C LEU A 177 -36.61 -44.62 20.08
N ASN A 178 -37.47 -43.68 20.50
CA ASN A 178 -38.04 -43.69 21.85
C ASN A 178 -39.02 -44.84 22.11
N GLN A 179 -39.54 -45.48 21.06
CA GLN A 179 -40.47 -46.61 21.14
C GLN A 179 -39.78 -47.97 20.94
N SER A 180 -38.49 -48.00 20.58
CA SER A 180 -37.80 -49.23 20.17
C SER A 180 -37.21 -50.05 21.31
N ASN A 181 -37.39 -49.66 22.58
CA ASN A 181 -36.82 -50.34 23.76
C ASN A 181 -35.31 -50.62 23.62
N ASP A 182 -34.54 -49.60 23.24
CA ASP A 182 -33.08 -49.65 23.01
C ASP A 182 -32.62 -50.44 21.77
N ASP A 183 -33.55 -50.92 20.92
CA ASP A 183 -33.23 -51.53 19.63
C ASP A 183 -33.06 -50.46 18.53
N ILE A 184 -31.85 -49.97 18.37
CA ILE A 184 -31.48 -49.02 17.29
C ILE A 184 -31.47 -49.67 15.90
N GLY A 185 -31.39 -51.00 15.80
CA GLY A 185 -31.39 -51.74 14.53
C GLY A 185 -32.78 -51.77 13.89
N ALA A 186 -33.83 -51.96 14.70
CA ALA A 186 -35.23 -51.79 14.28
C ALA A 186 -35.51 -50.35 13.75
N VAL A 187 -34.79 -49.41 14.35
CA VAL A 187 -34.54 -48.00 14.00
C VAL A 187 -34.04 -47.73 12.59
N LEU A 188 -32.72 -47.75 12.52
CA LEU A 188 -31.87 -47.24 11.46
C LEU A 188 -31.32 -48.35 10.54
N GLY A 189 -31.71 -49.60 10.82
CA GLY A 189 -31.12 -50.80 10.24
C GLY A 189 -29.86 -51.24 11.00
N ASP A 190 -29.59 -52.54 10.96
CA ASP A 190 -28.37 -53.11 11.53
C ASP A 190 -27.12 -52.53 10.83
N TYR A 191 -26.11 -52.18 11.62
CA TYR A 191 -24.83 -51.69 11.15
C TYR A 191 -23.74 -52.74 11.41
N ASN A 192 -22.63 -52.65 10.67
CA ASN A 192 -21.46 -53.50 10.92
C ASN A 192 -20.68 -52.95 12.14
N PRO A 193 -20.55 -53.71 13.25
CA PRO A 193 -19.84 -53.25 14.45
C PRO A 193 -18.36 -52.94 14.23
N GLU A 194 -17.71 -53.45 13.18
CA GLU A 194 -16.32 -53.10 12.84
C GLU A 194 -16.22 -51.73 12.15
N ALA A 195 -17.27 -51.32 11.44
CA ALA A 195 -17.28 -50.12 10.61
C ALA A 195 -17.97 -48.92 11.29
N GLY A 196 -18.95 -49.20 12.16
CA GLY A 196 -19.86 -48.21 12.75
C GLY A 196 -20.91 -47.69 11.76
N ALA A 197 -21.50 -46.55 12.07
CA ALA A 197 -22.48 -45.87 11.21
C ALA A 197 -22.08 -44.41 10.94
N TRP A 198 -22.76 -43.79 9.98
CA TRP A 198 -22.55 -42.40 9.58
C TRP A 198 -23.86 -41.66 9.45
N ILE A 199 -23.78 -40.34 9.58
CA ILE A 199 -24.90 -39.42 9.45
C ILE A 199 -24.44 -38.13 8.78
N ARG A 200 -25.29 -37.53 7.95
CA ARG A 200 -25.09 -36.19 7.41
C ARG A 200 -25.57 -35.19 8.43
N PHE A 201 -24.91 -34.05 8.54
CA PHE A 201 -25.21 -33.03 9.55
C PHE A 201 -26.14 -31.92 9.04
N ASN A 202 -26.27 -31.76 7.72
CA ASN A 202 -27.23 -30.84 7.11
C ASN A 202 -28.48 -31.58 6.60
N PRO A 203 -29.67 -30.94 6.64
CA PRO A 203 -30.92 -31.52 6.19
C PRO A 203 -30.96 -31.73 4.67
N LEU A 204 -31.75 -32.73 4.24
CA LEU A 204 -31.88 -33.13 2.83
C LEU A 204 -33.31 -32.95 2.29
N ASP A 205 -33.41 -32.89 0.96
CA ASP A 205 -34.67 -32.75 0.22
C ASP A 205 -35.48 -34.05 0.08
N GLY A 206 -34.95 -35.18 0.53
CA GLY A 206 -35.58 -36.51 0.39
C GLY A 206 -35.44 -37.16 -0.99
N GLN A 207 -34.79 -36.50 -1.95
CA GLN A 207 -34.64 -36.98 -3.33
C GLN A 207 -33.24 -37.52 -3.62
N GLY A 208 -32.24 -37.12 -2.83
CA GLY A 208 -30.89 -37.61 -2.97
C GLY A 208 -29.97 -37.26 -1.80
N VAL A 209 -28.66 -37.37 -2.04
CA VAL A 209 -27.62 -37.22 -1.02
C VAL A 209 -26.44 -36.36 -1.46
N LYS A 210 -26.56 -35.72 -2.63
CA LYS A 210 -25.52 -34.84 -3.17
C LYS A 210 -25.61 -33.47 -2.51
N ASN A 211 -24.62 -32.61 -2.74
CA ASN A 211 -24.64 -31.22 -2.27
C ASN A 211 -25.91 -30.47 -2.73
N GLU A 212 -26.40 -30.75 -3.94
CA GLU A 212 -27.64 -30.17 -4.49
C GLU A 212 -28.91 -30.57 -3.73
N ASN A 213 -28.85 -31.67 -2.96
CA ASN A 213 -29.97 -32.18 -2.16
C ASN A 213 -29.99 -31.59 -0.75
N VAL A 214 -29.01 -30.77 -0.38
CA VAL A 214 -28.97 -30.10 0.93
C VAL A 214 -29.96 -28.95 0.91
N THR A 215 -30.91 -28.94 1.84
CA THR A 215 -31.96 -27.93 1.92
C THR A 215 -31.56 -26.70 2.70
N ASP A 216 -30.63 -26.85 3.65
CA ASP A 216 -30.15 -25.76 4.50
C ASP A 216 -28.67 -25.93 4.85
N TYR A 217 -27.91 -24.84 4.78
CA TYR A 217 -26.46 -24.82 4.92
C TYR A 217 -26.06 -24.34 6.33
N ARG A 218 -26.59 -25.01 7.35
CA ARG A 218 -26.41 -24.62 8.76
C ARG A 218 -25.05 -24.98 9.33
N TYR A 219 -24.49 -26.12 8.94
CA TYR A 219 -23.29 -26.64 9.57
C TYR A 219 -22.20 -27.04 8.59
N ALA A 220 -20.95 -27.04 9.08
CA ALA A 220 -19.77 -27.57 8.43
C ALA A 220 -19.05 -28.56 9.36
N LEU A 221 -18.38 -29.56 8.77
CA LEU A 221 -17.57 -30.51 9.52
C LEU A 221 -16.13 -30.01 9.62
N VAL A 222 -15.62 -29.93 10.84
CA VAL A 222 -14.19 -29.76 11.14
C VAL A 222 -13.70 -31.03 11.83
N GLU A 223 -12.73 -31.70 11.24
CA GLU A 223 -12.09 -32.89 11.80
C GLU A 223 -10.61 -32.94 11.44
N SER A 224 -9.81 -33.58 12.29
CA SER A 224 -8.40 -33.90 12.03
C SER A 224 -8.12 -35.33 12.49
N ASP A 225 -7.30 -36.06 11.74
CA ASP A 225 -6.88 -37.43 12.08
C ASP A 225 -5.36 -37.58 12.27
N SER A 226 -4.61 -36.49 12.07
CA SER A 226 -3.14 -36.45 12.10
C SER A 226 -2.55 -36.06 13.45
N MET A 227 -3.38 -35.73 14.44
CA MET A 227 -2.96 -35.32 15.79
C MET A 227 -3.67 -36.08 16.91
N ASP A 228 -3.17 -35.93 18.14
CA ASP A 228 -3.75 -36.58 19.32
C ASP A 228 -5.13 -36.00 19.68
N LEU A 229 -6.01 -36.85 20.18
CA LEU A 229 -7.39 -36.51 20.52
C LEU A 229 -7.47 -35.39 21.56
N GLU A 230 -6.60 -35.41 22.56
CA GLU A 230 -6.59 -34.40 23.63
C GLU A 230 -6.22 -33.01 23.09
N LYS A 231 -5.27 -32.95 22.16
CA LYS A 231 -4.87 -31.72 21.48
C LYS A 231 -5.94 -31.22 20.53
N GLN A 232 -6.60 -32.12 19.78
CA GLN A 232 -7.75 -31.76 18.96
C GLN A 232 -8.83 -31.10 19.81
N ASN A 233 -9.19 -31.69 20.95
CA ASN A 233 -10.23 -31.18 21.84
C ASN A 233 -9.85 -29.82 22.44
N ALA A 234 -8.59 -29.63 22.84
CA ALA A 234 -8.09 -28.36 23.35
C ALA A 234 -8.19 -27.24 22.30
N ILE A 235 -7.64 -27.47 21.10
CA ILE A 235 -7.63 -26.47 20.02
C ILE A 235 -9.06 -26.09 19.60
N LEU A 236 -9.96 -27.07 19.45
CA LEU A 236 -11.35 -26.81 19.07
C LEU A 236 -12.09 -25.92 20.08
N ARG A 237 -11.71 -25.98 21.37
CA ARG A 237 -12.30 -25.16 22.44
C ARG A 237 -11.62 -23.80 22.58
N GLU A 238 -10.30 -23.74 22.50
CA GLU A 238 -9.54 -22.48 22.55
C GLU A 238 -9.85 -21.56 21.36
N LEU A 239 -10.16 -22.12 20.19
CA LEU A 239 -10.63 -21.36 19.03
C LEU A 239 -12.05 -20.80 19.18
N GLU A 240 -12.73 -21.10 20.29
CA GLU A 240 -14.13 -20.75 20.56
C GLU A 240 -15.08 -21.00 19.38
N LEU A 241 -14.79 -22.02 18.56
CA LEU A 241 -15.58 -22.34 17.36
C LEU A 241 -17.04 -22.56 17.75
N PRO A 242 -18.02 -22.02 17.00
CA PRO A 242 -19.44 -22.16 17.32
C PRO A 242 -19.92 -23.59 17.01
N ILE A 243 -19.57 -24.56 17.85
CA ILE A 243 -19.81 -25.98 17.62
C ILE A 243 -21.18 -26.37 18.18
N ALA A 244 -22.05 -26.88 17.30
CA ALA A 244 -23.34 -27.44 17.68
C ALA A 244 -23.17 -28.77 18.42
N VAL A 245 -22.38 -29.69 17.86
CA VAL A 245 -22.11 -31.00 18.45
C VAL A 245 -20.67 -31.42 18.21
N LEU A 246 -20.03 -31.96 19.23
CA LEU A 246 -18.70 -32.56 19.16
C LEU A 246 -18.80 -34.08 19.35
N VAL A 247 -18.35 -34.86 18.36
CA VAL A 247 -18.50 -36.33 18.36
C VAL A 247 -17.15 -37.05 18.30
N TYR A 248 -16.94 -38.02 19.18
CA TYR A 248 -15.80 -38.92 19.09
C TYR A 248 -16.03 -40.01 18.03
N SER A 249 -15.12 -40.14 17.05
CA SER A 249 -15.28 -41.05 15.91
C SER A 249 -15.09 -42.53 16.21
N GLY A 250 -14.76 -42.89 17.45
CA GLY A 250 -14.38 -44.26 17.84
C GLY A 250 -12.95 -44.64 17.41
N LYS A 251 -12.12 -43.70 16.94
CA LYS A 251 -10.73 -43.99 16.57
C LYS A 251 -9.73 -42.88 16.94
N LYS A 252 -9.42 -41.97 16.01
CA LYS A 252 -8.34 -40.96 16.11
C LYS A 252 -8.81 -39.53 15.81
N SER A 253 -10.10 -39.34 15.52
CA SER A 253 -10.63 -38.04 15.12
C SER A 253 -11.80 -37.64 16.00
N ILE A 254 -11.91 -36.33 16.21
CA ILE A 254 -13.10 -35.67 16.73
C ILE A 254 -13.80 -34.99 15.56
N HIS A 255 -15.11 -35.21 15.46
CA HIS A 255 -15.96 -34.56 14.47
C HIS A 255 -16.64 -33.37 15.13
N ALA A 256 -16.19 -32.16 14.83
CA ALA A 256 -16.83 -30.92 15.26
C ALA A 256 -17.81 -30.45 14.19
N ILE A 257 -19.10 -30.41 14.54
CA ILE A 257 -20.15 -29.86 13.69
C ILE A 257 -20.29 -28.38 14.02
N VAL A 258 -19.65 -27.53 13.22
CA VAL A 258 -19.56 -26.07 13.42
C VAL A 258 -20.72 -25.38 12.73
N LYS A 259 -21.38 -24.45 13.42
CA LYS A 259 -22.43 -23.58 12.87
C LYS A 259 -21.83 -22.57 11.90
N VAL A 260 -22.35 -22.53 10.70
CA VAL A 260 -22.01 -21.55 9.67
C VAL A 260 -23.23 -20.77 9.19
N ASP A 261 -24.45 -21.29 9.37
CA ASP A 261 -25.73 -20.61 9.11
C ASP A 261 -25.77 -19.78 7.81
N ALA A 262 -25.30 -20.39 6.72
CA ALA A 262 -25.18 -19.71 5.43
C ALA A 262 -26.51 -19.71 4.67
N ALA A 263 -26.88 -18.57 4.07
CA ALA A 263 -28.15 -18.46 3.35
C ALA A 263 -28.16 -19.20 1.99
N ASN A 264 -26.98 -19.49 1.43
CA ASN A 264 -26.82 -20.18 0.16
C ASN A 264 -25.43 -20.85 0.04
N TYR A 265 -25.25 -21.63 -1.02
CA TYR A 265 -24.01 -22.39 -1.25
C TYR A 265 -22.76 -21.51 -1.45
N GLU A 266 -22.89 -20.32 -2.07
CA GLU A 266 -21.74 -19.43 -2.28
C GLU A 266 -21.25 -18.85 -0.96
N GLU A 267 -22.18 -18.40 -0.11
CA GLU A 267 -21.88 -17.94 1.24
C GLU A 267 -21.31 -19.08 2.10
N TYR A 268 -21.91 -20.28 2.04
CA TYR A 268 -21.42 -21.46 2.74
C TYR A 268 -19.95 -21.72 2.40
N ARG A 269 -19.60 -21.69 1.10
CA ARG A 269 -18.22 -21.88 0.66
C ARG A 269 -17.27 -20.83 1.26
N LYS A 270 -17.66 -19.55 1.24
CA LYS A 270 -16.83 -18.46 1.81
C LYS A 270 -16.61 -18.64 3.32
N ARG A 271 -17.68 -18.89 4.07
CA ARG A 271 -17.62 -19.10 5.54
C ARG A 271 -16.77 -20.33 5.90
N VAL A 272 -16.93 -21.43 5.18
CA VAL A 272 -16.14 -22.65 5.39
C VAL A 272 -14.68 -22.47 5.00
N ASP A 273 -14.39 -21.76 3.90
CA ASP A 273 -13.01 -21.48 3.49
C ASP A 273 -12.28 -20.64 4.55
N TYR A 274 -12.93 -19.62 5.11
CA TYR A 274 -12.41 -18.83 6.23
C TYR A 274 -12.21 -19.66 7.50
N LEU A 275 -13.24 -20.42 7.93
CA LEU A 275 -13.16 -21.33 9.08
C LEU A 275 -11.96 -22.29 8.99
N TYR A 276 -11.75 -22.88 7.81
CA TYR A 276 -10.65 -23.83 7.58
C TYR A 276 -9.28 -23.13 7.59
N ASP A 277 -9.18 -21.90 7.09
CA ASP A 277 -7.93 -21.13 7.14
C ASP A 277 -7.53 -20.83 8.58
N VAL A 278 -8.48 -20.32 9.40
CA VAL A 278 -8.25 -20.05 10.83
C VAL A 278 -7.82 -21.33 11.55
N CYS A 279 -8.55 -22.43 11.37
CA CYS A 279 -8.20 -23.70 12.03
C CYS A 279 -6.79 -24.21 11.63
N LYS A 280 -6.44 -24.16 10.34
CA LYS A 280 -5.11 -24.58 9.85
C LYS A 280 -4.00 -23.70 10.41
N LYS A 281 -4.19 -22.38 10.43
CA LYS A 281 -3.23 -21.43 11.00
C LYS A 281 -2.99 -21.70 12.48
N ASN A 282 -4.03 -22.12 13.20
CA ASN A 282 -3.97 -22.47 14.63
C ASN A 282 -3.61 -23.93 14.93
N GLY A 283 -3.16 -24.69 13.92
CA GLY A 283 -2.55 -26.00 14.13
C GLY A 283 -3.49 -27.20 13.97
N LEU A 284 -4.76 -27.02 13.59
CA LEU A 284 -5.62 -28.13 13.15
C LEU A 284 -5.34 -28.46 11.69
N ASP A 285 -4.76 -29.63 11.44
CA ASP A 285 -4.57 -30.14 10.09
C ASP A 285 -5.88 -30.79 9.59
N ILE A 286 -6.65 -30.01 8.85
CA ILE A 286 -7.99 -30.39 8.36
C ILE A 286 -7.92 -30.94 6.93
N ASP A 287 -8.61 -32.06 6.70
CA ASP A 287 -8.82 -32.60 5.36
C ASP A 287 -9.73 -31.67 4.53
N SER A 288 -9.14 -31.06 3.50
CA SER A 288 -9.81 -30.20 2.51
C SER A 288 -11.02 -30.84 1.82
N GLN A 289 -11.13 -32.18 1.78
CA GLN A 289 -12.28 -32.87 1.20
C GLN A 289 -13.56 -32.75 2.04
N ASN A 290 -13.45 -32.29 3.29
CA ASN A 290 -14.58 -32.16 4.21
C ASN A 290 -15.37 -30.86 4.07
N ARG A 291 -14.98 -29.96 3.15
CA ARG A 291 -15.71 -28.72 2.84
C ARG A 291 -17.11 -28.94 2.27
N ASN A 292 -17.49 -30.17 1.93
CA ASN A 292 -18.76 -30.48 1.29
C ASN A 292 -19.95 -30.42 2.27
N PRO A 293 -21.06 -29.74 1.94
CA PRO A 293 -22.22 -29.60 2.83
C PRO A 293 -23.00 -30.92 3.04
N SER A 294 -22.92 -31.89 2.13
CA SER A 294 -23.55 -33.22 2.31
C SER A 294 -22.60 -34.28 2.88
N ARG A 295 -21.47 -33.85 3.46
CA ARG A 295 -20.44 -34.76 3.99
C ARG A 295 -20.98 -35.62 5.13
N LEU A 296 -20.40 -36.82 5.27
CA LEU A 296 -20.74 -37.76 6.32
C LEU A 296 -19.90 -37.49 7.57
N SER A 297 -20.56 -37.33 8.71
CA SER A 297 -19.99 -37.43 10.05
C SER A 297 -20.26 -38.81 10.66
N ARG A 298 -19.61 -39.14 11.78
CA ARG A 298 -19.91 -40.36 12.53
C ARG A 298 -21.21 -40.20 13.34
N LEU A 299 -22.01 -41.26 13.34
CA LEU A 299 -23.24 -41.31 14.12
C LEU A 299 -22.89 -41.66 15.58
N PRO A 300 -23.20 -40.82 16.58
CA PRO A 300 -23.07 -41.23 17.98
C PRO A 300 -24.13 -42.27 18.37
N GLY A 301 -23.89 -43.01 19.44
CA GLY A 301 -24.79 -44.07 19.91
C GLY A 301 -24.51 -45.45 19.31
N VAL A 302 -23.47 -45.60 18.48
CA VAL A 302 -23.08 -46.90 17.89
C VAL A 302 -21.65 -47.28 18.27
N GLU A 303 -21.30 -48.55 18.08
CA GLU A 303 -19.94 -49.05 18.31
C GLU A 303 -19.17 -49.24 17.00
N ARG A 304 -17.86 -49.03 17.05
CA ARG A 304 -16.93 -49.23 15.96
C ARG A 304 -15.67 -49.91 16.48
N ASN A 305 -15.45 -51.15 16.03
CA ASN A 305 -14.32 -51.98 16.41
C ASN A 305 -14.13 -52.06 17.95
N GLY A 306 -15.24 -52.26 18.67
CA GLY A 306 -15.29 -52.33 20.13
C GLY A 306 -15.14 -50.99 20.86
N LYS A 307 -15.09 -49.85 20.15
CA LYS A 307 -15.09 -48.50 20.73
C LYS A 307 -16.42 -47.80 20.47
N LYS A 308 -16.95 -47.11 21.48
CA LYS A 308 -18.19 -46.33 21.35
C LYS A 308 -17.95 -45.03 20.59
N GLN A 309 -18.89 -44.68 19.73
CA GLN A 309 -19.02 -43.35 19.12
C GLN A 309 -20.01 -42.55 19.95
N PHE A 310 -19.59 -41.44 20.54
CA PHE A 310 -20.43 -40.69 21.49
C PHE A 310 -20.24 -39.18 21.35
N ILE A 311 -21.24 -38.44 21.80
CA ILE A 311 -21.20 -36.99 21.92
C ILE A 311 -20.29 -36.61 23.09
N ILE A 312 -19.24 -35.88 22.80
CA ILE A 312 -18.32 -35.31 23.79
C ILE A 312 -18.99 -34.12 24.46
N ASP A 313 -19.57 -33.22 23.66
CA ASP A 313 -20.21 -31.99 24.13
C ASP A 313 -21.16 -31.39 23.09
N THR A 314 -21.99 -30.43 23.48
CA THR A 314 -22.92 -29.71 22.61
C THR A 314 -22.94 -28.23 22.95
N HIS A 315 -23.13 -27.37 21.93
CA HIS A 315 -23.23 -25.92 22.10
C HIS A 315 -22.02 -25.32 22.82
N ILE A 316 -20.83 -25.55 22.26
CA ILE A 316 -19.56 -25.02 22.77
C ILE A 316 -19.05 -23.89 21.86
N GLY A 317 -18.29 -22.96 22.44
CA GLY A 317 -17.79 -21.77 21.74
C GLY A 317 -18.82 -20.63 21.64
N LYS A 318 -18.63 -19.73 20.67
CA LYS A 318 -19.53 -18.59 20.43
C LYS A 318 -20.93 -19.02 19.98
N ALA A 319 -21.91 -18.12 20.07
CA ALA A 319 -23.30 -18.46 19.80
C ALA A 319 -23.59 -18.75 18.31
N ASN A 320 -22.92 -18.00 17.43
CA ASN A 320 -23.07 -18.05 15.97
C ASN A 320 -21.75 -17.74 15.24
N TYR A 321 -21.77 -17.85 13.91
CA TYR A 321 -20.61 -17.65 13.06
C TYR A 321 -20.13 -16.19 13.06
N GLU A 322 -21.04 -15.22 13.04
CA GLU A 322 -20.70 -13.80 13.00
C GLU A 322 -19.95 -13.35 14.26
N GLU A 323 -20.47 -13.68 15.44
CA GLU A 323 -19.82 -13.38 16.73
C GLU A 323 -18.44 -14.04 16.85
N TRP A 324 -18.29 -15.23 16.27
CA TRP A 324 -17.00 -15.91 16.20
C TRP A 324 -16.03 -15.22 15.25
N GLN A 325 -16.50 -14.80 14.06
CA GLN A 325 -15.66 -14.09 13.10
C GLN A 325 -15.20 -12.75 13.67
N ASP A 326 -16.10 -11.96 14.23
CA ASP A 326 -15.77 -10.68 14.86
C ASP A 326 -14.73 -10.87 15.97
N TRP A 327 -14.87 -11.91 16.79
CA TRP A 327 -13.90 -12.24 17.85
C TRP A 327 -12.52 -12.63 17.32
N ILE A 328 -12.45 -13.39 16.23
CA ILE A 328 -11.17 -13.73 15.57
C ILE A 328 -10.51 -12.47 14.99
N GLU A 329 -11.30 -11.56 14.42
CA GLU A 329 -10.81 -10.30 13.85
C GLU A 329 -10.36 -9.31 14.93
N ASP A 330 -11.10 -9.20 16.04
CA ASP A 330 -10.77 -8.33 17.19
C ASP A 330 -9.52 -8.80 17.94
N LEU A 331 -9.31 -10.11 18.09
CA LEU A 331 -8.10 -10.65 18.73
C LEU A 331 -6.83 -10.43 17.90
N ASN A 332 -6.98 -10.21 16.60
CA ASN A 332 -5.89 -9.87 15.69
C ASN A 332 -5.95 -8.38 15.30
N ASP A 333 -6.44 -7.49 16.17
CA ASP A 333 -6.54 -6.06 15.83
C ASP A 333 -5.16 -5.42 15.54
N ASP A 334 -4.05 -6.12 15.84
CA ASP A 334 -2.66 -5.72 15.62
C ASP A 334 -2.40 -4.29 16.12
N LEU A 335 -3.20 -3.82 17.09
CA LEU A 335 -3.05 -2.48 17.65
C LEU A 335 -1.98 -2.52 18.74
N PRO A 336 -1.09 -1.53 18.78
CA PRO A 336 -0.12 -1.43 19.86
C PRO A 336 -0.84 -1.19 21.19
N ASP A 337 -0.32 -1.80 22.26
CA ASP A 337 -0.81 -1.59 23.62
C ASP A 337 -0.75 -0.10 23.99
N PRO A 338 -1.72 0.42 24.78
CA PRO A 338 -1.66 1.79 25.27
C PRO A 338 -0.42 2.02 26.13
N GLU A 339 0.40 2.99 25.72
CA GLU A 339 1.59 3.39 26.46
C GLU A 339 1.27 4.44 27.54
N SER A 340 1.87 4.30 28.73
CA SER A 340 1.75 5.31 29.78
C SER A 340 2.86 6.36 29.67
N LEU A 341 2.48 7.64 29.65
CA LEU A 341 3.46 8.75 29.62
C LEU A 341 4.41 8.74 30.82
N THR A 342 4.02 8.14 31.95
CA THR A 342 4.88 7.98 33.13
C THR A 342 6.13 7.16 32.85
N ASP A 343 6.04 6.21 31.91
CA ASP A 343 7.10 5.25 31.65
C ASP A 343 8.25 5.89 30.85
N TYR A 344 7.96 7.01 30.17
CA TYR A 344 8.90 7.72 29.30
C TYR A 344 9.27 9.13 29.79
N TRP A 345 8.60 9.68 30.80
CA TRP A 345 8.74 11.10 31.19
C TRP A 345 10.19 11.52 31.48
N ASP A 346 10.94 10.66 32.17
CA ASP A 346 12.34 10.91 32.51
C ASP A 346 13.33 10.39 31.45
N ASN A 347 12.85 9.61 30.47
CA ASN A 347 13.65 9.03 29.39
C ASN A 347 12.85 8.96 28.08
N MET A 348 12.68 10.14 27.47
CA MET A 348 11.88 10.28 26.25
C MET A 348 12.57 9.60 25.07
N PRO A 349 11.83 8.90 24.20
CA PRO A 349 12.38 8.30 23.00
C PRO A 349 12.90 9.38 22.03
N ASP A 350 13.95 9.03 21.28
CA ASP A 350 14.50 9.91 20.25
C ASP A 350 13.48 10.14 19.13
N LEU A 351 13.38 11.39 18.69
CA LEU A 351 12.56 11.73 17.53
C LEU A 351 13.20 11.18 16.26
N ALA A 352 12.36 10.76 15.31
CA ALA A 352 12.83 10.33 14.00
C ALA A 352 13.71 11.42 13.35
N PRO A 353 14.87 11.05 12.77
CA PRO A 353 15.80 12.01 12.21
C PRO A 353 15.17 12.80 11.06
N PRO A 354 15.60 14.04 10.80
CA PRO A 354 15.13 14.82 9.66
C PRO A 354 15.52 14.12 8.34
N LEU A 355 14.55 13.93 7.46
CA LEU A 355 14.79 13.61 6.05
C LEU A 355 15.14 14.91 5.28
N ILE A 356 14.36 15.96 5.55
CA ILE A 356 14.56 17.32 5.06
C ILE A 356 14.53 18.23 6.27
N GLU A 357 15.65 18.90 6.54
CA GLU A 357 15.85 19.71 7.75
C GLU A 357 14.75 20.77 7.90
N GLY A 358 14.07 20.73 9.05
CA GLY A 358 12.98 21.67 9.38
C GLY A 358 11.69 21.48 8.59
N LEU A 359 11.56 20.39 7.80
CA LEU A 359 10.42 20.19 6.89
C LEU A 359 9.78 18.80 7.02
N LEU A 360 10.57 17.71 6.99
CA LEU A 360 10.05 16.34 7.02
C LEU A 360 10.99 15.40 7.80
N ARG A 361 10.43 14.56 8.69
CA ARG A 361 11.17 13.50 9.39
C ARG A 361 11.14 12.19 8.59
N GLN A 362 12.12 11.31 8.84
CA GLN A 362 12.13 9.98 8.22
C GLN A 362 10.92 9.16 8.67
N GLY A 363 10.30 8.42 7.74
CA GLY A 363 9.10 7.63 7.99
C GLY A 363 7.79 8.42 7.88
N HIS A 364 7.84 9.73 7.61
CA HIS A 364 6.65 10.58 7.50
C HIS A 364 6.22 10.81 6.06
N LYS A 365 5.02 11.34 5.87
CA LYS A 365 4.40 11.60 4.56
C LYS A 365 4.51 13.06 4.15
N MET A 366 4.85 13.31 2.87
CA MET A 366 4.84 14.66 2.29
C MET A 366 4.04 14.73 0.99
N LEU A 367 3.16 15.72 0.90
CA LEU A 367 2.40 16.04 -0.31
C LEU A 367 2.87 17.36 -0.92
N MET A 368 3.20 17.35 -2.20
CA MET A 368 3.46 18.54 -3.01
C MET A 368 2.26 18.88 -3.89
N ALA A 369 1.58 19.99 -3.61
CA ALA A 369 0.47 20.52 -4.38
C ALA A 369 0.91 21.72 -5.25
N GLY A 370 0.25 21.89 -6.40
CA GLY A 370 0.52 23.03 -7.28
C GLY A 370 -0.24 22.93 -8.60
N PRO A 371 -0.38 24.04 -9.36
CA PRO A 371 -1.08 24.02 -10.64
C PRO A 371 -0.32 23.20 -11.69
N SER A 372 -0.96 22.99 -12.84
CA SER A 372 -0.28 22.37 -13.99
C SER A 372 0.89 23.24 -14.43
N LYS A 373 1.98 22.61 -14.89
CA LYS A 373 3.23 23.28 -15.33
C LYS A 373 4.02 24.03 -14.25
N ALA A 374 3.67 23.91 -12.97
CA ALA A 374 4.42 24.45 -11.84
C ALA A 374 5.78 23.80 -11.57
N GLY A 375 6.31 22.98 -12.49
CA GLY A 375 7.59 22.31 -12.28
C GLY A 375 7.59 21.18 -11.24
N LYS A 376 6.45 20.77 -10.64
CA LYS A 376 6.38 19.74 -9.57
C LYS A 376 7.25 18.50 -9.82
N SER A 377 7.13 17.85 -10.98
CA SER A 377 7.95 16.67 -11.29
C SER A 377 9.45 17.00 -11.33
N PHE A 378 9.84 18.20 -11.78
CA PHE A 378 11.23 18.64 -11.71
C PHE A 378 11.66 18.90 -10.26
N ALA A 379 10.82 19.53 -9.44
CA ALA A 379 11.10 19.72 -8.02
C ALA A 379 11.25 18.38 -7.27
N LEU A 380 10.46 17.36 -7.60
CA LEU A 380 10.59 16.00 -7.06
C LEU A 380 11.86 15.29 -7.55
N ILE A 381 12.25 15.47 -8.81
CA ILE A 381 13.53 14.96 -9.34
C ILE A 381 14.70 15.64 -8.62
N GLU A 382 14.65 16.96 -8.44
CA GLU A 382 15.64 17.72 -7.66
C GLU A 382 15.72 17.22 -6.22
N LEU A 383 14.58 16.92 -5.58
CA LEU A 383 14.54 16.34 -4.24
C LEU A 383 15.17 14.94 -4.22
N THR A 384 14.88 14.11 -5.22
CA THR A 384 15.47 12.77 -5.35
C THR A 384 16.99 12.85 -5.43
N ILE A 385 17.51 13.80 -6.23
CA ILE A 385 18.94 14.04 -6.37
C ILE A 385 19.53 14.57 -5.07
N ALA A 386 18.85 15.52 -4.40
CA ALA A 386 19.32 16.08 -3.14
C ALA A 386 19.40 15.04 -2.02
N LEU A 387 18.43 14.13 -1.94
CA LEU A 387 18.45 13.01 -0.99
C LEU A 387 19.51 11.95 -1.35
N ALA A 388 19.74 11.69 -2.64
CA ALA A 388 20.77 10.74 -3.05
C ALA A 388 22.18 11.27 -2.76
N GLU A 389 22.41 12.55 -3.00
CA GLU A 389 23.72 13.21 -2.85
C GLU A 389 23.94 13.81 -1.46
N GLY A 390 22.89 14.00 -0.66
CA GLY A 390 22.96 14.73 0.62
C GLY A 390 23.14 16.24 0.43
N SER A 391 22.61 16.80 -0.65
CA SER A 391 22.71 18.24 -0.96
C SER A 391 21.48 19.01 -0.48
N LYS A 392 21.42 20.32 -0.79
CA LYS A 392 20.24 21.13 -0.51
C LYS A 392 19.17 20.96 -1.58
N TRP A 393 17.91 20.96 -1.16
CA TRP A 393 16.73 21.07 -2.01
C TRP A 393 15.97 22.35 -1.64
N LEU A 394 15.82 23.28 -2.60
CA LEU A 394 15.14 24.58 -2.39
C LEU A 394 15.65 25.38 -1.18
N GLY A 395 16.92 25.17 -0.79
CA GLY A 395 17.57 25.80 0.35
C GLY A 395 17.60 24.93 1.62
N TRP A 396 16.75 23.92 1.74
CA TRP A 396 16.74 22.98 2.87
C TRP A 396 17.76 21.87 2.70
N GLN A 397 18.45 21.52 3.78
CA GLN A 397 19.42 20.42 3.77
C GLN A 397 18.70 19.07 3.80
N CYS A 398 19.10 18.15 2.93
CA CYS A 398 18.55 16.79 2.87
C CYS A 398 19.50 15.76 3.50
N ALA A 399 18.92 14.71 4.09
CA ALA A 399 19.66 13.52 4.49
C ALA A 399 20.15 12.75 3.26
N GLN A 400 21.29 12.06 3.38
CA GLN A 400 21.81 11.22 2.30
C GLN A 400 21.30 9.78 2.43
N GLY A 401 20.76 9.21 1.35
CA GLY A 401 20.39 7.78 1.33
C GLY A 401 19.72 7.34 0.04
N LYS A 402 19.30 6.07 0.01
CA LYS A 402 18.67 5.45 -1.17
C LYS A 402 17.24 5.93 -1.36
N VAL A 403 16.88 6.27 -2.58
CA VAL A 403 15.56 6.80 -2.93
C VAL A 403 14.96 6.01 -4.09
N LEU A 404 13.68 5.66 -3.96
CA LEU A 404 12.89 5.04 -5.03
C LEU A 404 11.99 6.10 -5.68
N TYR A 405 12.18 6.36 -6.97
CA TYR A 405 11.29 7.21 -7.77
C TYR A 405 10.33 6.36 -8.61
N VAL A 406 9.05 6.41 -8.30
CA VAL A 406 7.98 5.72 -9.03
C VAL A 406 7.40 6.65 -10.09
N ASN A 407 7.80 6.45 -11.34
CA ASN A 407 7.35 7.23 -12.49
C ASN A 407 6.10 6.58 -13.10
N LEU A 408 4.95 7.26 -13.02
CA LEU A 408 3.67 6.77 -13.54
C LEU A 408 3.22 7.42 -14.84
N GLU A 409 3.82 8.55 -15.23
CA GLU A 409 3.32 9.39 -16.33
C GLU A 409 4.27 9.48 -17.54
N LEU A 410 5.58 9.54 -17.31
CA LEU A 410 6.56 9.80 -18.37
C LEU A 410 7.04 8.50 -19.03
N ASP A 411 7.38 8.56 -20.32
CA ASP A 411 8.12 7.45 -20.93
C ASP A 411 9.51 7.34 -20.29
N ARG A 412 10.01 6.10 -20.23
CA ARG A 412 11.29 5.77 -19.59
C ARG A 412 12.46 6.61 -20.14
N PRO A 413 12.68 6.74 -21.46
CA PRO A 413 13.76 7.59 -21.98
C PRO A 413 13.65 9.03 -21.51
N SER A 414 12.48 9.64 -21.61
CA SER A 414 12.27 11.03 -21.16
C SER A 414 12.53 11.21 -19.68
N ALA A 415 12.10 10.26 -18.83
CA ALA A 415 12.39 10.31 -17.39
C ALA A 415 13.91 10.30 -17.13
N LEU A 416 14.65 9.37 -17.75
CA LEU A 416 16.10 9.28 -17.59
C LEU A 416 16.84 10.53 -18.08
N HIS A 417 16.42 11.09 -19.22
CA HIS A 417 16.99 12.34 -19.72
C HIS A 417 16.74 13.50 -18.77
N ARG A 418 15.53 13.62 -18.19
CA ARG A 418 15.23 14.68 -17.21
C ARG A 418 16.14 14.61 -15.98
N PHE A 419 16.38 13.43 -15.42
CA PHE A 419 17.32 13.28 -14.30
C PHE A 419 18.71 13.81 -14.67
N LYS A 420 19.21 13.45 -15.87
CA LYS A 420 20.51 13.94 -16.36
C LYS A 420 20.51 15.46 -16.58
N ASP A 421 19.45 16.00 -17.16
CA ASP A 421 19.32 17.43 -17.43
C ASP A 421 19.25 18.24 -16.13
N VAL A 422 18.59 17.72 -15.09
CA VAL A 422 18.55 18.33 -13.76
C VAL A 422 19.93 18.29 -13.09
N TYR A 423 20.65 17.16 -13.11
CA TYR A 423 22.04 17.11 -12.62
C TYR A 423 22.92 18.18 -13.27
N ASN A 424 22.87 18.28 -14.60
CA ASN A 424 23.60 19.29 -15.35
C ASN A 424 23.15 20.71 -14.99
N GLY A 425 21.84 20.94 -14.84
CA GLY A 425 21.27 22.24 -14.47
C GLY A 425 21.67 22.70 -13.07
N LEU A 426 21.75 21.77 -12.12
CA LEU A 426 22.23 22.02 -10.75
C LEU A 426 23.75 22.18 -10.66
N GLY A 427 24.49 21.76 -11.69
CA GLY A 427 25.96 21.76 -11.67
C GLY A 427 26.55 20.74 -10.67
N LEU A 428 25.81 19.70 -10.32
CA LEU A 428 26.21 18.68 -9.35
C LEU A 428 26.89 17.50 -10.05
N ALA A 429 27.99 17.02 -9.50
CA ALA A 429 28.61 15.77 -9.94
C ALA A 429 27.82 14.57 -9.35
N PRO A 430 27.46 13.56 -10.16
CA PRO A 430 26.66 12.40 -9.74
C PRO A 430 27.50 11.41 -8.92
N SER A 431 27.90 11.81 -7.71
CA SER A 431 28.83 11.07 -6.86
C SER A 431 28.16 9.87 -6.18
N ASN A 432 26.85 9.98 -5.91
CA ASN A 432 26.03 8.98 -5.24
C ASN A 432 24.79 8.60 -6.08
N ILE A 433 24.88 8.69 -7.40
CA ILE A 433 23.79 8.35 -8.33
C ILE A 433 23.26 6.92 -8.19
N ASN A 434 24.08 6.00 -7.67
CA ASN A 434 23.70 4.62 -7.34
C ASN A 434 22.64 4.54 -6.22
N ASN A 435 22.40 5.62 -5.49
CA ASN A 435 21.32 5.73 -4.52
C ASN A 435 19.95 5.99 -5.16
N ILE A 436 19.88 6.27 -6.46
CA ILE A 436 18.62 6.56 -7.16
C ILE A 436 18.15 5.32 -7.93
N ASP A 437 17.02 4.75 -7.53
CA ASP A 437 16.31 3.72 -8.29
C ASP A 437 15.04 4.30 -8.92
N ILE A 438 14.82 4.09 -10.23
CA ILE A 438 13.62 4.59 -10.94
C ILE A 438 12.75 3.42 -11.39
N TRP A 439 11.54 3.36 -10.86
CA TRP A 439 10.54 2.38 -11.26
C TRP A 439 9.53 2.97 -12.26
N ASN A 440 9.70 2.62 -13.53
CA ASN A 440 8.88 3.14 -14.63
C ASN A 440 7.62 2.28 -14.81
N LEU A 441 6.46 2.85 -14.50
CA LEU A 441 5.15 2.18 -14.49
C LEU A 441 4.13 2.80 -15.46
N ARG A 442 4.53 3.75 -16.31
CA ARG A 442 3.66 4.30 -17.36
C ARG A 442 3.04 3.18 -18.20
N GLY A 443 1.70 3.16 -18.29
CA GLY A 443 0.93 2.15 -19.04
C GLY A 443 0.80 0.80 -18.33
N LYS A 444 1.31 0.67 -17.10
CA LYS A 444 1.20 -0.52 -16.22
C LYS A 444 0.72 -0.14 -14.81
N SER A 445 0.14 1.05 -14.65
CA SER A 445 -0.35 1.53 -13.37
C SER A 445 -1.49 0.64 -12.88
N VAL A 446 -1.40 0.22 -11.63
CA VAL A 446 -2.46 -0.46 -10.90
C VAL A 446 -2.93 0.45 -9.77
N PRO A 447 -4.18 0.27 -9.30
CA PRO A 447 -4.67 0.88 -8.07
C PRO A 447 -3.69 0.80 -6.89
N MET A 448 -3.70 1.79 -5.99
CA MET A 448 -2.73 1.89 -4.89
C MET A 448 -2.79 0.70 -3.92
N ASP A 449 -3.98 0.21 -3.58
CA ASP A 449 -4.21 -1.00 -2.79
C ASP A 449 -3.46 -2.23 -3.35
N LYS A 450 -3.34 -2.34 -4.68
CA LYS A 450 -2.58 -3.42 -5.34
C LYS A 450 -1.11 -3.08 -5.56
N LEU A 451 -0.76 -1.79 -5.58
CA LEU A 451 0.60 -1.32 -5.77
C LEU A 451 1.40 -1.39 -4.47
N ALA A 452 0.82 -0.96 -3.35
CA ALA A 452 1.50 -0.85 -2.06
C ALA A 452 2.14 -2.16 -1.60
N PRO A 453 1.45 -3.33 -1.59
CA PRO A 453 2.09 -4.60 -1.22
C PRO A 453 3.24 -4.99 -2.14
N LYS A 454 3.13 -4.73 -3.44
CA LYS A 454 4.18 -5.02 -4.44
C LYS A 454 5.38 -4.09 -4.27
N LEU A 455 5.12 -2.84 -3.90
CA LEU A 455 6.14 -1.85 -3.61
C LEU A 455 6.91 -2.25 -2.35
N ILE A 456 6.21 -2.51 -1.24
CA ILE A 456 6.80 -2.93 0.03
C ILE A 456 7.71 -4.13 -0.19
N ARG A 457 7.20 -5.20 -0.82
CA ARG A 457 7.98 -6.41 -1.11
C ARG A 457 9.28 -6.15 -1.90
N ARG A 458 9.25 -5.22 -2.86
CA ARG A 458 10.44 -4.88 -3.69
C ARG A 458 11.39 -3.92 -2.99
N ALA A 459 10.88 -3.11 -2.07
CA ALA A 459 11.62 -2.07 -1.36
C ALA A 459 12.28 -2.55 -0.06
N GLN A 460 11.68 -3.54 0.60
CA GLN A 460 12.09 -4.01 1.93
C GLN A 460 13.57 -4.41 2.03
N LYS A 461 14.13 -5.03 0.97
CA LYS A 461 15.55 -5.44 0.95
C LYS A 461 16.54 -4.33 0.55
N LYS A 462 16.04 -3.16 0.14
CA LYS A 462 16.87 -2.09 -0.45
C LYS A 462 17.14 -0.92 0.49
N ASN A 463 16.44 -0.85 1.64
CA ASN A 463 16.58 0.19 2.66
C ASN A 463 16.49 1.60 2.07
N TYR A 464 15.40 1.88 1.37
CA TYR A 464 15.14 3.24 0.89
C TYR A 464 14.81 4.15 2.08
N ILE A 465 15.35 5.37 2.09
CA ILE A 465 14.97 6.40 3.07
C ILE A 465 13.73 7.18 2.62
N ALA A 466 13.44 7.16 1.32
CA ALA A 466 12.30 7.82 0.71
C ALA A 466 11.76 7.08 -0.52
N VAL A 467 10.44 7.11 -0.68
CA VAL A 467 9.70 6.63 -1.85
C VAL A 467 8.91 7.80 -2.42
N ILE A 468 9.24 8.20 -3.65
CA ILE A 468 8.61 9.31 -4.35
C ILE A 468 7.65 8.78 -5.42
N ILE A 469 6.40 9.23 -5.42
CA ILE A 469 5.35 8.78 -6.36
C ILE A 469 4.87 9.97 -7.20
N ASP A 470 5.15 9.92 -8.51
CA ASP A 470 4.87 11.03 -9.44
C ASP A 470 4.15 10.54 -10.72
N PRO A 471 2.90 10.99 -10.99
CA PRO A 471 1.93 11.63 -10.10
C PRO A 471 0.90 10.64 -9.53
N ILE A 472 0.25 10.99 -8.41
CA ILE A 472 -0.69 10.10 -7.72
C ILE A 472 -2.01 9.84 -8.47
N TYR A 473 -2.44 10.75 -9.35
CA TYR A 473 -3.75 10.62 -9.99
C TYR A 473 -3.85 9.38 -10.90
N LYS A 474 -2.72 8.78 -11.28
CA LYS A 474 -2.65 7.53 -12.06
C LYS A 474 -2.94 6.26 -11.24
N VAL A 475 -2.84 6.37 -9.92
CA VAL A 475 -3.03 5.27 -8.96
C VAL A 475 -4.21 5.53 -8.03
N LEU A 476 -4.77 6.74 -8.08
CA LEU A 476 -5.99 7.13 -7.39
C LEU A 476 -7.18 6.31 -7.93
N THR A 477 -7.82 5.57 -7.05
CA THR A 477 -9.05 4.83 -7.33
C THR A 477 -10.19 5.41 -6.52
N GLY A 478 -11.30 5.72 -7.20
CA GLY A 478 -12.48 6.25 -6.55
C GLY A 478 -12.81 7.70 -6.89
N ASP A 479 -13.83 8.24 -6.23
CA ASP A 479 -14.21 9.65 -6.29
C ASP A 479 -13.33 10.46 -5.34
N GLU A 480 -12.55 11.38 -5.90
CA GLU A 480 -11.67 12.29 -5.16
C GLU A 480 -12.43 13.14 -4.12
N ASN A 481 -13.75 13.28 -4.28
CA ASN A 481 -14.62 14.02 -3.35
C ASN A 481 -15.17 13.15 -2.21
N SER A 482 -15.02 11.82 -2.27
CA SER A 482 -15.44 10.91 -1.20
C SER A 482 -14.38 10.86 -0.11
N ALA A 483 -14.73 11.35 1.09
CA ALA A 483 -13.85 11.32 2.26
C ALA A 483 -13.40 9.89 2.62
N ASP A 484 -14.32 8.93 2.53
CA ASP A 484 -14.11 7.52 2.85
C ASP A 484 -13.10 6.84 1.90
N GLN A 485 -13.29 7.02 0.59
CA GLN A 485 -12.38 6.46 -0.42
C GLN A 485 -10.99 7.11 -0.37
N MET A 486 -10.93 8.41 -0.06
CA MET A 486 -9.67 9.11 0.11
C MET A 486 -8.93 8.66 1.38
N ALA A 487 -9.63 8.36 2.48
CA ALA A 487 -9.01 7.81 3.69
C ALA A 487 -8.42 6.41 3.43
N HIS A 488 -9.17 5.52 2.78
CA HIS A 488 -8.65 4.20 2.39
C HIS A 488 -7.42 4.29 1.48
N PHE A 489 -7.39 5.27 0.57
CA PHE A 489 -6.26 5.53 -0.31
C PHE A 489 -5.04 6.03 0.47
N THR A 490 -5.22 6.99 1.38
CA THR A 490 -4.10 7.56 2.14
C THR A 490 -3.50 6.58 3.15
N ASN A 491 -4.32 5.71 3.74
CA ASN A 491 -3.86 4.64 4.64
C ASN A 491 -2.85 3.69 3.96
N GLN A 492 -2.89 3.55 2.62
CA GLN A 492 -1.89 2.75 1.91
C GLN A 492 -0.49 3.39 1.98
N PHE A 493 -0.39 4.73 2.06
CA PHE A 493 0.89 5.40 2.26
C PHE A 493 1.41 5.20 3.68
N ASP A 494 0.55 5.19 4.69
CA ASP A 494 0.92 4.85 6.07
C ASP A 494 1.48 3.44 6.16
N LYS A 495 0.83 2.49 5.48
CA LYS A 495 1.34 1.11 5.40
C LYS A 495 2.74 1.05 4.77
N ILE A 496 2.97 1.78 3.66
CA ILE A 496 4.30 1.83 3.03
C ILE A 496 5.34 2.45 3.97
N ALA A 497 4.99 3.55 4.65
CA ALA A 497 5.91 4.26 5.51
C ALA A 497 6.29 3.43 6.74
N THR A 498 5.31 2.78 7.36
CA THR A 498 5.48 1.93 8.56
C THR A 498 6.29 0.68 8.24
N GLU A 499 5.94 -0.05 7.17
CA GLU A 499 6.58 -1.33 6.81
C GLU A 499 8.02 -1.18 6.29
N LEU A 500 8.35 -0.03 5.70
CA LEU A 500 9.68 0.23 5.14
C LEU A 500 10.56 1.11 6.01
N GLY A 501 9.99 1.82 7.00
CA GLY A 501 10.65 2.93 7.68
C GLY A 501 11.03 4.08 6.73
N SER A 502 10.48 4.10 5.51
CA SER A 502 10.77 5.10 4.48
C SER A 502 9.79 6.25 4.53
N SER A 503 10.23 7.45 4.19
CA SER A 503 9.31 8.58 3.98
C SER A 503 8.57 8.44 2.65
N VAL A 504 7.28 8.73 2.62
CA VAL A 504 6.47 8.62 1.39
C VAL A 504 6.14 10.02 0.88
N ILE A 505 6.58 10.32 -0.34
CA ILE A 505 6.49 11.67 -0.92
C ILE A 505 5.72 11.58 -2.23
N TYR A 506 4.77 12.48 -2.43
CA TYR A 506 3.92 12.42 -3.62
C TYR A 506 3.42 13.79 -4.05
N CYS A 507 2.99 13.91 -5.31
CA CYS A 507 2.47 15.17 -5.84
C CYS A 507 1.01 15.08 -6.28
N HIS A 508 0.29 16.20 -6.16
CA HIS A 508 -1.09 16.36 -6.65
C HIS A 508 -1.28 17.71 -7.36
N HIS A 509 -2.28 17.78 -8.22
CA HIS A 509 -2.69 19.01 -8.89
C HIS A 509 -3.70 19.78 -8.03
N HIS A 510 -3.71 21.11 -8.14
CA HIS A 510 -4.80 21.91 -7.58
C HIS A 510 -6.15 21.56 -8.21
N SER A 511 -7.22 21.68 -7.42
CA SER A 511 -8.59 21.54 -7.92
C SER A 511 -8.93 22.67 -8.92
N LYS A 512 -9.76 22.37 -9.93
CA LYS A 512 -10.12 23.34 -10.99
C LYS A 512 -10.83 24.58 -10.39
N GLY A 513 -10.33 25.79 -10.69
CA GLY A 513 -10.92 27.08 -10.25
C GLY A 513 -9.85 28.13 -9.91
N THR A 514 -10.24 29.38 -9.66
CA THR A 514 -9.32 30.43 -9.17
C THR A 514 -9.01 30.17 -7.69
N GLN A 515 -7.78 29.81 -7.36
CA GLN A 515 -7.41 29.34 -6.02
C GLN A 515 -6.65 30.36 -5.16
N GLY A 516 -6.20 31.49 -5.71
CA GLY A 516 -5.31 32.46 -5.03
C GLY A 516 -5.73 32.83 -3.61
N GLY A 517 -7.00 33.25 -3.42
CA GLY A 517 -7.52 33.67 -2.12
C GLY A 517 -7.89 32.58 -1.11
N LYS A 518 -7.60 31.29 -1.38
CA LYS A 518 -7.88 30.18 -0.45
C LYS A 518 -6.62 29.78 0.33
N LYS A 519 -6.76 29.25 1.55
CA LYS A 519 -5.63 28.71 2.32
C LYS A 519 -5.02 27.51 1.59
N SER A 520 -3.70 27.31 1.72
CA SER A 520 -2.94 26.21 1.11
C SER A 520 -3.64 24.83 1.17
N MET A 521 -4.20 24.47 2.34
CA MET A 521 -4.95 23.23 2.54
C MET A 521 -6.22 23.11 1.66
N ASP A 522 -6.92 24.23 1.42
CA ASP A 522 -8.15 24.28 0.61
C ASP A 522 -7.86 24.31 -0.90
N ARG A 523 -6.60 24.55 -1.30
CA ARG A 523 -6.15 24.58 -2.71
C ARG A 523 -5.74 23.19 -3.21
N ALA A 524 -5.28 22.33 -2.31
CA ALA A 524 -4.67 21.04 -2.64
C ALA A 524 -5.66 19.91 -3.01
N SER A 525 -6.97 20.03 -2.77
CA SER A 525 -7.93 18.94 -3.11
C SER A 525 -9.41 19.36 -3.17
N GLY A 526 -10.25 18.47 -3.73
CA GLY A 526 -11.72 18.53 -3.65
C GLY A 526 -12.31 17.97 -2.32
N SER A 527 -11.57 17.09 -1.62
CA SER A 527 -11.91 16.52 -0.31
C SER A 527 -10.92 16.96 0.77
N GLY A 528 -11.40 17.58 1.85
CA GLY A 528 -10.55 18.10 2.92
C GLY A 528 -9.78 17.08 3.75
N VAL A 529 -10.00 15.77 3.54
CA VAL A 529 -9.22 14.68 4.16
C VAL A 529 -7.81 14.62 3.56
N PHE A 530 -7.73 14.74 2.23
CA PHE A 530 -6.48 14.55 1.49
C PHE A 530 -5.40 15.59 1.83
N ALA A 531 -5.81 16.84 2.10
CA ALA A 531 -4.89 17.91 2.49
C ALA A 531 -4.49 17.87 3.98
N ARG A 532 -5.13 17.03 4.80
CA ARG A 532 -4.88 16.88 6.25
C ARG A 532 -4.10 15.63 6.61
N ASP A 533 -4.16 14.62 5.74
CA ASP A 533 -3.45 13.35 5.88
C ASP A 533 -1.91 13.47 5.98
N PRO A 534 -1.20 14.22 5.12
CA PRO A 534 0.26 14.27 5.15
C PRO A 534 0.80 15.02 6.37
N ASP A 535 1.99 14.66 6.82
CA ASP A 535 2.71 15.34 7.90
C ASP A 535 3.31 16.67 7.45
N ALA A 536 3.65 16.77 6.15
CA ALA A 536 4.09 17.98 5.49
C ALA A 536 3.33 18.21 4.18
N LEU A 537 2.63 19.35 4.07
CA LEU A 537 2.03 19.83 2.83
C LEU A 537 2.87 20.97 2.28
N ILE A 538 3.36 20.84 1.06
CA ILE A 538 4.11 21.87 0.32
C ILE A 538 3.26 22.34 -0.85
N ASP A 539 3.02 23.65 -0.94
CA ASP A 539 2.14 24.26 -1.93
C ASP A 539 2.90 25.26 -2.79
N LEU A 540 2.86 25.04 -4.10
CA LEU A 540 3.46 25.90 -5.13
C LEU A 540 2.40 26.84 -5.69
N VAL A 541 2.62 28.13 -5.51
CA VAL A 541 1.73 29.19 -6.01
C VAL A 541 2.46 30.06 -7.02
N GLU A 542 1.85 30.32 -8.17
CA GLU A 542 2.44 31.16 -9.22
C GLU A 542 2.41 32.64 -8.81
N LEU A 543 3.49 33.35 -9.12
CA LEU A 543 3.63 34.79 -8.88
C LEU A 543 3.45 35.56 -10.19
N GLU A 544 2.52 36.52 -10.22
CA GLU A 544 2.31 37.39 -11.40
C GLU A 544 3.48 38.39 -11.51
N LEU A 545 4.40 38.13 -12.46
CA LEU A 545 5.52 39.03 -12.72
C LEU A 545 5.06 40.35 -13.34
N THR A 546 5.59 41.47 -12.85
CA THR A 546 5.35 42.78 -13.45
C THR A 546 6.26 43.03 -14.65
N ASP A 547 5.79 43.78 -15.65
CA ASP A 547 6.61 44.16 -16.82
C ASP A 547 7.91 44.87 -16.42
N ALA A 548 7.88 45.66 -15.33
CA ALA A 548 9.04 46.33 -14.79
C ALA A 548 10.10 45.34 -14.29
N LEU A 549 9.66 44.28 -13.60
CA LEU A 549 10.54 43.24 -13.12
C LEU A 549 11.12 42.38 -14.25
N ILE A 550 10.27 42.02 -15.22
CA ILE A 550 10.71 41.28 -16.41
C ILE A 550 11.83 42.08 -17.10
N LYS A 551 11.61 43.38 -17.34
CA LYS A 551 12.60 44.25 -17.96
C LYS A 551 13.87 44.41 -17.11
N GLN A 552 13.75 44.47 -15.78
CA GLN A 552 14.89 44.54 -14.89
C GLN A 552 15.75 43.27 -14.99
N GLU A 553 15.12 42.09 -15.00
CA GLU A 553 15.83 40.81 -15.16
C GLU A 553 16.44 40.67 -16.56
N GLU A 554 15.75 41.12 -17.62
CA GLU A 554 16.30 41.21 -18.98
C GLU A 554 17.57 42.07 -19.01
N ASN A 555 17.52 43.26 -18.40
CA ASN A 555 18.66 44.17 -18.33
C ASN A 555 19.85 43.54 -17.59
N LYS A 556 19.62 42.88 -16.46
CA LYS A 556 20.69 42.19 -15.69
C LYS A 556 21.37 41.11 -16.52
N VAL A 557 20.60 40.28 -17.23
CA VAL A 557 21.14 39.22 -18.09
C VAL A 557 21.99 39.82 -19.21
N VAL A 558 21.48 40.85 -19.89
CA VAL A 558 22.22 41.52 -20.97
C VAL A 558 23.53 42.09 -20.45
N CYS A 559 23.49 42.85 -19.36
CA CYS A 559 24.70 43.48 -18.82
C CYS A 559 25.71 42.45 -18.32
N GLY A 560 25.26 41.40 -17.64
CA GLY A 560 26.13 40.32 -17.17
C GLY A 560 26.88 39.60 -18.31
N ILE A 561 26.20 39.32 -19.43
CA ILE A 561 26.84 38.68 -20.58
C ILE A 561 27.89 39.60 -21.19
N TYR A 562 27.54 40.85 -21.52
CA TYR A 562 28.53 41.80 -22.09
C TYR A 562 29.71 42.03 -21.14
N ALA A 563 29.46 42.22 -19.84
CA ALA A 563 30.50 42.41 -18.84
C ALA A 563 31.47 41.21 -18.79
N SER A 564 30.95 39.98 -18.72
CA SER A 564 31.77 38.77 -18.67
C SER A 564 32.66 38.58 -19.91
N TYR A 565 32.15 38.95 -21.09
CA TYR A 565 32.92 38.90 -22.33
C TYR A 565 34.03 39.95 -22.37
N ILE A 566 33.72 41.19 -21.95
CA ILE A 566 34.74 42.25 -21.86
C ILE A 566 35.81 41.86 -20.84
N GLU A 567 35.43 41.41 -19.65
CA GLU A 567 36.35 40.99 -18.60
C GLU A 567 37.27 39.85 -19.07
N LYS A 568 36.70 38.82 -19.71
CA LYS A 568 37.46 37.65 -20.20
C LYS A 568 38.43 37.97 -21.34
N HIS A 569 38.05 38.85 -22.26
CA HIS A 569 38.80 39.09 -23.49
C HIS A 569 39.60 40.40 -23.49
N ASN A 570 39.28 41.33 -22.59
CA ASN A 570 39.96 42.61 -22.44
C ASN A 570 39.84 43.16 -21.01
N PHE A 571 40.42 42.42 -20.05
CA PHE A 571 40.37 42.74 -18.62
C PHE A 571 40.84 44.17 -18.29
N ASN A 572 41.94 44.64 -18.90
CA ASN A 572 42.46 45.97 -18.61
C ASN A 572 41.46 47.08 -19.01
N TYR A 573 40.75 46.91 -20.13
CA TYR A 573 39.70 47.84 -20.51
C TYR A 573 38.53 47.79 -19.52
N PHE A 574 38.14 46.58 -19.09
CA PHE A 574 37.07 46.37 -18.12
C PHE A 574 37.35 47.13 -16.81
N ASP A 575 38.51 46.87 -16.19
CA ASP A 575 38.91 47.44 -14.89
C ASP A 575 39.06 48.97 -14.93
N GLU A 576 39.57 49.53 -16.03
CA GLU A 576 39.82 50.98 -16.12
C GLU A 576 38.62 51.80 -16.61
N ASN A 577 37.68 51.21 -17.37
CA ASN A 577 36.68 51.97 -18.12
C ASN A 577 35.23 51.58 -17.84
N VAL A 578 34.95 50.42 -17.23
CA VAL A 578 33.57 49.98 -16.96
C VAL A 578 33.25 50.25 -15.49
N GLY A 579 32.36 51.20 -15.23
CA GLY A 579 31.89 51.51 -13.87
C GLY A 579 30.65 50.71 -13.47
N ASP A 580 30.31 50.75 -12.18
CA ASP A 580 29.14 50.05 -11.64
C ASP A 580 27.81 50.48 -12.29
N ASP A 581 27.67 51.77 -12.63
CA ASP A 581 26.48 52.28 -13.31
C ASP A 581 26.34 51.73 -14.74
N ASP A 582 27.47 51.45 -15.42
CA ASP A 582 27.47 50.88 -16.76
C ASP A 582 27.02 49.41 -16.73
N LEU A 583 27.31 48.69 -15.65
CA LEU A 583 26.89 47.29 -15.43
C LEU A 583 25.38 47.14 -15.18
N LEU A 584 24.65 48.23 -14.98
CA LEU A 584 23.20 48.24 -14.79
C LEU A 584 22.45 48.74 -16.05
N SER A 585 23.18 49.17 -17.08
CA SER A 585 22.65 49.83 -18.26
C SER A 585 23.02 49.08 -19.54
N PRO A 586 22.06 48.36 -20.17
CA PRO A 586 22.32 47.63 -21.40
C PRO A 586 22.88 48.50 -22.52
N ALA A 587 22.47 49.77 -22.58
CA ALA A 587 22.95 50.70 -23.59
C ALA A 587 24.44 51.04 -23.40
N GLN A 588 24.86 51.33 -22.16
CA GLN A 588 26.25 51.70 -21.85
C GLN A 588 27.18 50.50 -22.03
N ILE A 589 26.86 49.35 -21.45
CA ILE A 589 27.72 48.16 -21.52
C ILE A 589 27.88 47.65 -22.96
N THR A 590 26.85 47.79 -23.81
CA THR A 590 26.93 47.48 -25.24
C THR A 590 27.91 48.41 -25.96
N ASP A 591 27.96 49.69 -25.59
CA ASP A 591 28.91 50.65 -26.16
C ASP A 591 30.35 50.35 -25.71
N HIS A 592 30.54 49.96 -24.44
CA HIS A 592 31.83 49.45 -23.96
C HIS A 592 32.28 48.20 -24.73
N ALA A 593 31.36 47.25 -24.98
CA ALA A 593 31.68 46.04 -25.76
C ALA A 593 32.09 46.37 -27.21
N LYS A 594 31.41 47.32 -27.87
CA LYS A 594 31.76 47.79 -29.22
C LYS A 594 33.16 48.41 -29.30
N ARG A 595 33.62 49.07 -28.23
CA ARG A 595 34.97 49.65 -28.17
C ARG A 595 36.03 48.63 -27.79
N ALA A 596 35.74 47.77 -26.82
CA ALA A 596 36.71 46.85 -26.24
C ALA A 596 36.92 45.58 -27.07
N ILE A 597 35.84 45.04 -27.64
CA ILE A 597 35.79 43.72 -28.29
C ILE A 597 34.85 43.70 -29.53
N PRO A 598 35.01 44.63 -30.50
CA PRO A 598 34.09 44.76 -31.64
C PRO A 598 33.95 43.48 -32.48
N HIS A 599 35.00 42.65 -32.53
CA HIS A 599 35.04 41.42 -33.32
C HIS A 599 34.19 40.27 -32.71
N LEU A 600 33.75 40.39 -31.45
CA LEU A 600 32.92 39.37 -30.78
C LEU A 600 31.43 39.74 -30.71
N MET A 601 31.03 40.91 -31.23
CA MET A 601 29.68 41.43 -31.09
C MET A 601 28.60 40.47 -31.61
N GLU A 602 28.81 39.84 -32.77
CA GLU A 602 27.84 38.90 -33.35
C GLU A 602 27.62 37.67 -32.45
N GLN A 603 28.70 37.13 -31.86
CA GLN A 603 28.63 36.01 -30.94
C GLN A 603 27.93 36.40 -29.63
N ILE A 604 28.23 37.59 -29.10
CA ILE A 604 27.60 38.09 -27.86
C ILE A 604 26.10 38.31 -28.09
N ASP A 605 25.73 38.93 -29.22
CA ASP A 605 24.33 39.20 -29.56
C ASP A 605 23.54 37.89 -29.73
N GLU A 606 24.15 36.85 -30.32
CA GLU A 606 23.54 35.53 -30.40
C GLU A 606 23.31 34.92 -28.99
N GLU A 607 24.31 34.99 -28.12
CA GLU A 607 24.20 34.48 -26.74
C GLU A 607 23.17 35.26 -25.91
N VAL A 608 23.14 36.59 -26.03
CA VAL A 608 22.13 37.45 -25.41
C VAL A 608 20.73 37.07 -25.89
N ASN A 609 20.53 36.91 -27.20
CA ASN A 609 19.23 36.51 -27.74
C ASN A 609 18.79 35.12 -27.24
N GLN A 610 19.72 34.16 -27.14
CA GLN A 610 19.45 32.84 -26.57
C GLN A 610 19.10 32.94 -25.08
N ALA A 611 19.82 33.77 -24.31
CA ALA A 611 19.58 33.98 -22.88
C ALA A 611 18.23 34.66 -22.62
N LEU A 612 17.88 35.70 -23.37
CA LEU A 612 16.57 36.37 -23.29
C LEU A 612 15.43 35.43 -23.66
N LYS A 613 15.61 34.56 -24.66
CA LYS A 613 14.61 33.55 -25.01
C LYS A 613 14.39 32.55 -23.87
N ARG A 614 15.44 32.16 -23.14
CA ARG A 614 15.33 31.33 -21.94
C ARG A 614 14.65 32.08 -20.80
N LEU A 615 14.98 33.35 -20.59
CA LEU A 615 14.37 34.19 -19.54
C LEU A 615 12.86 34.33 -19.73
N LYS A 616 12.37 34.49 -20.96
CA LYS A 616 10.93 34.55 -21.26
C LYS A 616 10.16 33.27 -20.93
N SER A 617 10.85 32.13 -20.82
CA SER A 617 10.23 30.86 -20.40
C SER A 617 10.27 30.62 -18.89
N ARG A 618 10.89 31.54 -18.13
CA ARG A 618 11.00 31.47 -16.68
C ARG A 618 9.67 31.85 -16.04
N SER A 619 9.25 31.09 -15.03
CA SER A 619 8.11 31.43 -14.18
C SER A 619 8.58 31.60 -12.73
N ALA A 620 7.83 32.38 -11.95
CA ALA A 620 8.11 32.65 -10.56
C ALA A 620 7.08 31.97 -9.66
N TRP A 621 7.55 31.39 -8.56
CA TRP A 621 6.77 30.56 -7.68
C TRP A 621 7.07 30.89 -6.23
N ARG A 622 6.04 30.82 -5.40
CA ARG A 622 6.16 30.87 -3.95
C ARG A 622 5.82 29.50 -3.40
N VAL A 623 6.70 28.98 -2.53
CA VAL A 623 6.48 27.77 -1.78
C VAL A 623 6.05 28.12 -0.37
N GLU A 624 4.88 27.64 -0.01
CA GLU A 624 4.31 27.69 1.34
C GLU A 624 4.07 26.27 1.83
N GLY A 625 3.90 26.10 3.13
CA GLY A 625 3.56 24.78 3.64
C GLY A 625 2.86 24.78 4.99
N THR A 626 2.23 23.64 5.26
CA THR A 626 1.62 23.30 6.55
C THR A 626 2.33 22.06 7.06
N LEU A 627 2.92 22.16 8.26
CA LEU A 627 3.74 21.11 8.85
C LEU A 627 3.11 20.67 10.18
N ARG A 628 3.18 19.37 10.48
CA ARG A 628 2.72 18.79 11.76
C ARG A 628 3.83 18.75 12.81
N GLU A 629 5.03 18.34 12.36
CA GLU A 629 6.17 18.04 13.24
C GLU A 629 7.14 19.22 13.47
N TYR A 630 7.08 20.22 12.60
CA TYR A 630 7.99 21.37 12.62
C TYR A 630 7.20 22.68 12.70
N PRO A 631 7.79 23.75 13.27
CA PRO A 631 7.23 25.09 13.17
C PRO A 631 7.02 25.51 11.72
N LYS A 632 6.04 26.38 11.48
CA LYS A 632 5.81 26.96 10.16
C LYS A 632 7.08 27.69 9.68
N PHE A 633 7.50 27.42 8.44
CA PHE A 633 8.63 28.09 7.80
C PHE A 633 8.19 29.35 7.04
N ASP A 634 9.15 30.26 6.81
CA ASP A 634 8.96 31.45 5.98
C ASP A 634 8.82 31.07 4.51
N ALA A 635 7.88 31.69 3.80
CA ALA A 635 7.63 31.37 2.40
C ALA A 635 8.89 31.53 1.54
N VAL A 636 9.20 30.51 0.75
CA VAL A 636 10.39 30.49 -0.11
C VAL A 636 9.99 30.86 -1.53
N ASN A 637 10.52 31.97 -2.03
CA ASN A 637 10.32 32.36 -3.42
C ASN A 637 11.39 31.74 -4.29
N MET A 638 10.99 31.30 -5.48
CA MET A 638 11.89 30.66 -6.42
C MET A 638 11.48 30.96 -7.85
N TRP A 639 12.46 30.78 -8.71
CA TRP A 639 12.30 30.84 -10.13
C TRP A 639 12.41 29.45 -10.73
N PHE A 640 11.43 29.06 -11.53
CA PHE A 640 11.56 27.87 -12.35
C PHE A 640 12.24 28.24 -13.67
N SER A 641 13.49 27.82 -13.81
CA SER A 641 14.30 27.97 -15.02
C SER A 641 14.62 26.58 -15.52
N TYR A 642 13.79 26.10 -16.46
CA TYR A 642 13.87 24.73 -16.95
C TYR A 642 15.32 24.25 -17.17
N PRO A 643 15.73 23.12 -16.57
CA PRO A 643 14.90 22.14 -15.85
C PRO A 643 14.87 22.29 -14.32
N ILE A 644 15.39 23.38 -13.74
CA ILE A 644 15.62 23.50 -12.27
C ILE A 644 14.86 24.64 -11.60
N HIS A 645 14.66 24.53 -10.28
CA HIS A 645 14.19 25.61 -9.43
C HIS A 645 15.37 26.32 -8.77
N LYS A 646 15.40 27.65 -8.85
CA LYS A 646 16.42 28.49 -8.21
C LYS A 646 15.77 29.39 -7.16
N VAL A 647 16.22 29.28 -5.92
CA VAL A 647 15.76 30.14 -4.82
C VAL A 647 16.11 31.59 -5.13
N ASP A 648 15.21 32.51 -4.76
CA ASP A 648 15.42 33.95 -4.89
C ASP A 648 16.14 34.50 -3.65
N ASP A 649 17.46 34.37 -3.62
CA ASP A 649 18.29 34.80 -2.48
C ASP A 649 18.33 36.32 -2.30
N VAL A 650 18.02 37.09 -3.36
CA VAL A 650 18.03 38.56 -3.34
C VAL A 650 16.67 39.16 -2.94
N GLY A 651 15.62 38.34 -2.82
CA GLY A 651 14.29 38.76 -2.36
C GLY A 651 13.51 39.63 -3.34
N VAL A 652 13.83 39.58 -4.63
CA VAL A 652 13.16 40.34 -5.70
C VAL A 652 11.68 39.93 -5.85
N LEU A 653 11.35 38.68 -5.52
CA LEU A 653 10.01 38.12 -5.57
C LEU A 653 9.20 38.32 -4.28
N LYS A 654 9.82 38.85 -3.21
CA LYS A 654 9.21 38.92 -1.87
C LYS A 654 7.92 39.74 -1.84
N ASP A 655 7.91 40.86 -2.56
CA ASP A 655 6.79 41.80 -2.57
C ASP A 655 5.76 41.52 -3.69
N ILE A 656 5.95 40.44 -4.46
CA ILE A 656 5.02 40.06 -5.53
C ILE A 656 3.82 39.31 -4.93
N GLU A 657 2.62 39.72 -5.35
CA GLU A 657 1.36 39.07 -4.96
C GLU A 657 1.15 37.76 -5.74
N PRO A 658 0.72 36.68 -5.08
CA PRO A 658 0.33 35.44 -5.77
C PRO A 658 -0.86 35.62 -6.72
N GLU A 659 -0.91 34.81 -7.77
CA GLU A 659 -2.01 34.83 -8.74
C GLU A 659 -3.36 34.55 -8.05
N GLY A 660 -4.31 35.49 -8.18
CA GLY A 660 -5.66 35.37 -7.63
C GLY A 660 -5.89 35.98 -6.23
N ASP A 661 -4.87 36.55 -5.58
CA ASP A 661 -5.00 37.26 -4.29
C ASP A 661 -5.48 38.72 -4.43
N ALA A 662 -5.61 39.24 -5.65
CA ALA A 662 -6.12 40.58 -5.88
C ALA A 662 -7.58 40.70 -5.37
N PRO A 663 -7.91 41.73 -4.55
CA PRO A 663 -9.27 41.94 -4.05
C PRO A 663 -10.31 41.99 -5.20
N PRO A 664 -11.57 41.53 -4.98
CA PRO A 664 -12.59 41.48 -6.03
C PRO A 664 -12.85 42.83 -6.74
N TRP A 665 -12.62 43.95 -6.05
CA TRP A 665 -12.74 45.30 -6.63
C TRP A 665 -11.60 45.66 -7.59
N LYS A 666 -10.39 45.14 -7.35
CA LYS A 666 -9.18 45.31 -8.19
C LYS A 666 -9.23 44.38 -9.41
N GLN A 667 -9.74 43.15 -9.26
CA GLN A 667 -10.01 42.22 -10.37
C GLN A 667 -11.09 42.76 -11.34
N ARG A 668 -12.13 43.43 -10.82
CA ARG A 668 -13.13 44.11 -11.66
C ARG A 668 -12.59 45.35 -12.39
N SER A 669 -11.49 45.93 -11.92
CA SER A 669 -10.85 47.09 -12.56
C SER A 669 -9.89 46.69 -13.68
N LYS A 670 -9.15 45.56 -13.56
CA LYS A 670 -8.29 45.02 -14.63
C LYS A 670 -9.08 44.65 -15.90
N ASN A 671 -10.36 44.28 -15.78
CA ASN A 671 -11.22 43.92 -16.93
C ASN A 671 -12.00 45.07 -17.58
N LYS A 672 -11.75 46.33 -17.18
CA LYS A 672 -12.41 47.49 -17.82
C LYS A 672 -11.55 48.00 -18.98
N LYS A 673 -11.57 47.28 -20.11
CA LYS A 673 -11.10 47.81 -21.42
C LYS A 673 -11.60 49.25 -21.55
N THR A 674 -10.70 50.18 -21.86
CA THR A 674 -11.06 51.60 -21.95
C THR A 674 -12.15 51.79 -23.01
N SER A 675 -12.92 52.89 -22.92
CA SER A 675 -13.97 53.17 -23.92
C SER A 675 -13.41 53.27 -25.35
N LYS A 676 -12.11 53.54 -25.49
CA LYS A 676 -11.40 53.62 -26.77
C LYS A 676 -11.07 52.22 -27.31
N GLU A 677 -10.46 51.36 -26.50
CA GLU A 677 -10.12 49.97 -26.89
C GLU A 677 -11.35 49.15 -27.25
N ARG A 678 -12.45 49.29 -26.49
CA ARG A 678 -13.72 48.61 -26.83
C ARG A 678 -14.31 49.07 -28.16
N LYS A 679 -14.05 50.32 -28.55
CA LYS A 679 -14.55 50.88 -29.80
C LYS A 679 -13.70 50.42 -30.99
N GLU A 680 -12.37 50.38 -30.83
CA GLU A 680 -11.45 49.84 -31.84
C GLU A 680 -11.74 48.36 -32.14
N GLU A 681 -11.88 47.53 -31.11
CA GLU A 681 -12.16 46.10 -31.28
C GLU A 681 -13.56 45.83 -31.89
N GLN A 682 -14.56 46.65 -31.53
CA GLN A 682 -15.89 46.56 -32.16
C GLN A 682 -15.89 46.98 -33.63
N ASN A 683 -15.04 47.95 -33.98
CA ASN A 683 -14.87 48.42 -35.35
C ASN A 683 -14.14 47.37 -36.19
N GLU A 684 -13.05 46.81 -35.67
CA GLU A 684 -12.27 45.78 -36.33
C GLU A 684 -13.10 44.51 -36.55
N ALA A 685 -13.86 44.07 -35.53
CA ALA A 685 -14.78 42.94 -35.68
C ALA A 685 -15.87 43.17 -36.73
N LEU A 686 -16.36 44.42 -36.87
CA LEU A 686 -17.35 44.77 -37.90
C LEU A 686 -16.75 44.75 -39.31
N GLU A 687 -15.53 45.29 -39.48
CA GLU A 687 -14.79 45.26 -40.75
C GLU A 687 -14.47 43.81 -41.16
N THR A 688 -14.01 42.97 -40.24
CA THR A 688 -13.77 41.54 -40.51
C THR A 688 -15.04 40.80 -40.90
N ALA A 689 -16.17 41.07 -40.22
CA ALA A 689 -17.44 40.46 -40.56
C ALA A 689 -17.93 40.90 -41.95
N TYR A 690 -17.73 42.17 -42.30
CA TYR A 690 -18.07 42.69 -43.63
C TYR A 690 -17.23 42.03 -44.74
N GLU A 691 -15.92 41.91 -44.55
CA GLU A 691 -15.01 41.23 -45.50
C GLU A 691 -15.28 39.72 -45.62
N ALA A 692 -15.66 39.07 -44.52
CA ALA A 692 -16.03 37.65 -44.56
C ALA A 692 -17.34 37.43 -45.32
N CYS A 693 -18.31 38.34 -45.17
CA CYS A 693 -19.59 38.30 -45.87
C CYS A 693 -19.50 38.81 -47.32
N SER A 694 -18.42 39.48 -47.73
CA SER A 694 -18.24 40.00 -49.11
C SER A 694 -17.98 38.94 -50.17
N ILE A 695 -17.97 37.67 -49.79
CA ILE A 695 -17.90 36.53 -50.71
C ILE A 695 -19.26 36.30 -51.40
N GLU A 696 -20.36 36.74 -50.80
CA GLU A 696 -21.70 36.75 -51.40
C GLU A 696 -21.90 38.06 -52.19
N GLU A 697 -22.51 38.01 -53.39
CA GLU A 697 -22.69 39.19 -54.28
C GLU A 697 -23.47 40.35 -53.63
N VAL A 698 -24.18 40.09 -52.53
CA VAL A 698 -24.96 41.08 -51.76
C VAL A 698 -24.75 40.86 -50.26
N ILE A 699 -24.27 41.88 -49.53
CA ILE A 699 -24.02 41.80 -48.09
C ILE A 699 -25.23 42.36 -47.33
N THR A 700 -25.94 41.52 -46.59
CA THR A 700 -27.12 41.93 -45.82
C THR A 700 -26.81 42.14 -44.34
N LEU A 701 -27.70 42.85 -43.65
CA LEU A 701 -27.63 43.01 -42.19
C LEU A 701 -27.69 41.67 -41.44
N GLU A 702 -28.51 40.74 -41.94
CA GLU A 702 -28.74 39.43 -41.33
C GLU A 702 -27.49 38.56 -41.44
N SER A 703 -26.78 38.57 -42.57
CA SER A 703 -25.56 37.77 -42.73
C SER A 703 -24.42 38.24 -41.82
N ILE A 704 -24.26 39.56 -41.65
CA ILE A 704 -23.30 40.12 -40.69
C ILE A 704 -23.71 39.79 -39.23
N ALA A 705 -25.00 39.86 -38.91
CA ALA A 705 -25.51 39.54 -37.58
C ALA A 705 -25.27 38.06 -37.21
N GLU A 706 -25.51 37.17 -38.16
CA GLU A 706 -25.25 35.73 -38.03
C GLU A 706 -23.76 35.43 -37.86
N PHE A 707 -22.90 36.00 -38.70
CA PHE A 707 -21.44 35.82 -38.61
C PHE A 707 -20.87 36.30 -37.27
N MET A 708 -21.37 37.43 -36.76
CA MET A 708 -20.92 38.00 -35.49
C MET A 708 -21.61 37.38 -34.26
N GLY A 709 -22.64 36.54 -34.44
CA GLY A 709 -23.43 35.96 -33.35
C GLY A 709 -24.17 37.01 -32.50
N VAL A 710 -24.61 38.12 -33.10
CA VAL A 710 -25.32 39.21 -32.42
C VAL A 710 -26.63 39.55 -33.12
N THR A 711 -27.48 40.37 -32.48
CA THR A 711 -28.75 40.79 -33.10
C THR A 711 -28.56 41.88 -34.15
N ASP A 712 -29.43 41.95 -35.15
CA ASP A 712 -29.45 43.02 -36.16
C ASP A 712 -29.43 44.42 -35.56
N ARG A 713 -30.13 44.61 -34.45
CA ARG A 713 -30.15 45.88 -33.70
C ARG A 713 -28.75 46.27 -33.22
N THR A 714 -27.95 45.28 -32.82
CA THR A 714 -26.57 45.47 -32.38
C THR A 714 -25.65 45.81 -33.55
N VAL A 715 -25.81 45.13 -34.69
CA VAL A 715 -25.06 45.44 -35.92
C VAL A 715 -25.38 46.84 -36.44
N ARG A 716 -26.66 47.24 -36.50
CA ARG A 716 -27.07 48.61 -36.88
C ARG A 716 -26.44 49.69 -36.00
N ASN A 717 -26.38 49.44 -34.69
CA ASN A 717 -25.73 50.37 -33.76
C ASN A 717 -24.21 50.44 -33.97
N ARG A 718 -23.55 49.31 -34.28
CA ARG A 718 -22.11 49.28 -34.58
C ARG A 718 -21.79 49.98 -35.90
N ILE A 719 -22.57 49.76 -36.95
CA ILE A 719 -22.46 50.48 -38.25
C ILE A 719 -22.58 51.99 -38.05
N LYS A 720 -23.59 52.43 -37.27
CA LYS A 720 -23.80 53.85 -36.97
C LYS A 720 -22.63 54.47 -36.17
N ASN A 721 -22.02 53.71 -35.27
CA ASN A 721 -20.90 54.15 -34.44
C ASN A 721 -19.54 54.11 -35.17
N HIS A 722 -19.40 53.23 -36.16
CA HIS A 722 -18.22 53.10 -37.04
C HIS A 722 -18.13 54.28 -38.00
N GLY A 723 -19.25 54.63 -38.65
CA GLY A 723 -19.34 55.78 -39.56
C GLY A 723 -18.89 55.51 -41.01
N GLY A 724 -18.15 54.43 -41.25
CA GLY A 724 -17.66 54.02 -42.59
C GLY A 724 -18.59 53.13 -43.42
N PHE A 725 -19.76 52.74 -42.88
CA PHE A 725 -20.75 51.89 -43.56
C PHE A 725 -22.14 52.55 -43.52
N GLU A 726 -22.99 52.22 -44.48
CA GLU A 726 -24.40 52.60 -44.52
C GLU A 726 -25.29 51.43 -44.89
N ILE A 727 -26.59 51.61 -44.64
CA ILE A 727 -27.59 50.57 -44.82
C ILE A 727 -28.64 51.09 -45.79
N GLU A 728 -28.71 50.50 -46.97
CA GLU A 728 -29.72 50.84 -48.00
C GLU A 728 -30.54 49.58 -48.31
N ASN A 729 -31.87 49.67 -48.20
CA ASN A 729 -32.81 48.58 -48.50
C ASN A 729 -32.52 47.21 -47.82
N GLY A 730 -31.82 47.20 -46.68
CA GLY A 730 -31.47 45.97 -45.94
C GLY A 730 -30.06 45.44 -46.21
N GLU A 731 -29.36 46.04 -47.18
CA GLU A 731 -27.98 45.74 -47.56
C GLU A 731 -27.01 46.70 -46.88
N VAL A 732 -25.81 46.22 -46.56
CA VAL A 732 -24.74 47.00 -45.92
C VAL A 732 -23.72 47.37 -46.98
N LEU A 733 -23.51 48.67 -47.17
CA LEU A 733 -22.60 49.23 -48.18
C LEU A 733 -21.49 50.00 -47.48
N ARG A 734 -20.26 49.91 -48.00
CA ARG A 734 -19.14 50.73 -47.53
C ARG A 734 -19.27 52.13 -48.14
N LYS A 735 -19.20 53.17 -47.30
CA LYS A 735 -19.24 54.55 -47.80
C LYS A 735 -17.96 54.84 -48.57
N GLU A 736 -18.06 55.21 -49.84
CA GLU A 736 -16.92 55.74 -50.57
C GLU A 736 -16.51 57.11 -49.97
N SER A 737 -15.25 57.22 -49.58
CA SER A 737 -14.67 58.47 -49.11
C SER A 737 -14.74 59.52 -50.22
N LYS A 738 -15.51 60.60 -50.01
CA LYS A 738 -15.31 61.85 -50.76
C LYS A 738 -13.86 62.28 -50.54
N GLN A 739 -13.09 62.37 -51.62
CA GLN A 739 -11.73 62.92 -51.66
C GLN A 739 -11.64 64.29 -50.98
#